data_AF-A0A1F8N6Q2-F1
#
_entry.id   AF-A0A1F8N6Q2-F1
#
_cell.length_a   1.000
_cell.length_b   1.000
_cell.length_c   1.000
_cell.angle_alpha   90.00
_cell.angle_beta   90.00
_cell.angle_gamma   90.00
#
_symmetry.space_group_name_H-M   'P 1'
#
loop_
_entity.id
_entity.type
_entity.pdbx_description
1 polymer ?
#
loop_
_entity_poly.entity_id
_entity_poly.type
_entity_poly.pdbx_seq_one_letter_code
_entity_poly.pdbx_strand_id
1 'polypeptide(L)'
;MRVRPRYILLGSAACVVILLGLFLYRPDLFLDLPTIHTIRQRALAPSSLILDRDGEILYEIIDPNAGVHRPVELEEVPLALRQAVVATEDASFYRNPGVDPKAVLRALWDNLRSGRIVSGASTITQQVARILLLPSDAHLERTWQRKLREAILAYHLTRTMAKDEILALYLNETHFGNLAYGVEAAARTYFNKPVSQLDLAECALLAGLPQSPVAYNPFVNPEAAERRRSIVLELMAEEKYITPAQAEIAGREPLVLASAPTSIQAPHFCMLVREELLRALGEEALLEGGLRVHTTLDLNLQRVAESHLQRHLAQLNEPTSDFPEGHNVHNGAVLVLDPRDGAVRVMIGSPDYFDSSTSGAVNATLTLRQPGSALKPITYATAFAQGYSPATMMADVRTSFLTREGIPYAPINYDYTYHGPVLLREALACSYNVVAVKLLDQIGIDAFASTARRLGITTFDKPERQGLSLTLGGCEVSLMELTAAYGAYANGGWRVHPRLIDYVEDAEGNEVYRPEPEAPERVLDGRIAYLITHILSDDEARVPAFGYGSALELPFPAAAKTGTTTDWRDNWTVGYTSELVTGVWVGNADNEPMLGVSGISGAAPIWHDVMYSAHERAPSAFSRPNGLVEVTVCAVSGELPGAACAHHKKELFLAENAPTTSCSMHRWEVLDAATGLVATADLPEEQRVYRRVTFWPSDALAWAGEEGLIEPSRELEGEGVALVIEDRDAGKETFEKSWFEDSELRLFSPHRNASYMITPAIPIQYQQIEVAGICPSELHLAEVRLLVDGSLWHTWFAPPYRVFWPLSEGAHEFRLEGISPQQQVHKSEPVRITVRMSTEHGS
;
A
#
# COMPACT_ATOMS: atom_id res chain seq x y z
N MET A 1 -80.83 7.93 1.44
CA MET A 1 -81.34 6.84 0.58
C MET A 1 -81.19 5.51 1.30
N ARG A 2 -82.28 4.80 1.62
CA ARG A 2 -82.21 3.43 2.19
C ARG A 2 -82.01 2.44 1.05
N VAL A 3 -80.78 1.94 0.89
CA VAL A 3 -80.47 0.85 -0.06
C VAL A 3 -81.21 -0.40 0.42
N ARG A 4 -82.07 -0.98 -0.43
CA ARG A 4 -82.86 -2.17 -0.07
C ARG A 4 -81.91 -3.38 0.10
N PRO A 5 -82.06 -4.19 1.16
CA PRO A 5 -81.14 -5.29 1.50
C PRO A 5 -80.99 -6.35 0.39
N ARG A 6 -81.97 -6.47 -0.51
CA ARG A 6 -81.91 -7.35 -1.69
C ARG A 6 -80.80 -6.98 -2.69
N TYR A 7 -80.47 -5.70 -2.87
CA TYR A 7 -79.40 -5.30 -3.79
C TYR A 7 -78.00 -5.54 -3.21
N ILE A 8 -77.87 -5.52 -1.88
CA ILE A 8 -76.63 -5.88 -1.18
C ILE A 8 -76.39 -7.39 -1.25
N LEU A 9 -77.45 -8.20 -1.09
CA LEU A 9 -77.40 -9.66 -1.26
C LEU A 9 -77.12 -10.10 -2.70
N LEU A 10 -77.69 -9.42 -3.70
CA LEU A 10 -77.40 -9.69 -5.12
C LEU A 10 -75.98 -9.27 -5.52
N GLY A 11 -75.50 -8.12 -5.01
CA GLY A 11 -74.12 -7.67 -5.26
C GLY A 11 -73.07 -8.57 -4.62
N SER A 12 -73.32 -9.04 -3.38
CA SER A 12 -72.43 -9.99 -2.70
C SER A 12 -72.42 -11.37 -3.36
N ALA A 13 -73.59 -11.88 -3.79
CA ALA A 13 -73.65 -13.13 -4.56
C ALA A 13 -72.90 -13.04 -5.90
N ALA A 14 -73.02 -11.91 -6.61
CA ALA A 14 -72.28 -11.68 -7.85
C ALA A 14 -70.76 -11.62 -7.61
N CYS A 15 -70.31 -10.92 -6.56
CA CYS A 15 -68.89 -10.92 -6.17
C CYS A 15 -68.37 -12.31 -5.81
N VAL A 16 -69.16 -13.11 -5.08
CA VAL A 16 -68.77 -14.50 -4.73
C VAL A 16 -68.66 -15.36 -5.99
N VAL A 17 -69.60 -15.26 -6.94
CA VAL A 17 -69.53 -15.99 -8.22
C VAL A 17 -68.34 -15.54 -9.06
N ILE A 18 -68.01 -14.24 -9.07
CA ILE A 18 -66.83 -13.70 -9.76
C ILE A 18 -65.54 -14.20 -9.11
N LEU A 19 -65.44 -14.18 -7.78
CA LEU A 19 -64.28 -14.66 -7.04
C LEU A 19 -64.11 -16.18 -7.17
N LEU A 20 -65.20 -16.95 -7.16
CA LEU A 20 -65.21 -18.40 -7.37
C LEU A 20 -64.85 -18.75 -8.82
N GLY A 21 -65.33 -17.97 -9.80
CA GLY A 21 -64.95 -18.08 -11.20
C GLY A 21 -63.47 -17.75 -11.42
N LEU A 22 -62.95 -16.73 -10.74
CA LEU A 22 -61.52 -16.39 -10.74
C LEU A 22 -60.66 -17.50 -10.11
N PHE A 23 -61.12 -18.06 -8.99
CA PHE A 23 -60.45 -19.16 -8.30
C PHE A 23 -60.38 -20.43 -9.16
N LEU A 24 -61.47 -20.77 -9.86
CA LEU A 24 -61.52 -21.93 -10.75
C LEU A 24 -60.73 -21.74 -12.05
N TYR A 25 -60.64 -20.49 -12.56
CA TYR A 25 -59.94 -20.17 -13.80
C TYR A 25 -58.42 -19.94 -13.61
N ARG A 26 -58.02 -19.42 -12.45
CA ARG A 26 -56.62 -19.11 -12.09
C ARG A 26 -56.31 -19.54 -10.65
N PRO A 27 -56.26 -20.85 -10.37
CA PRO A 27 -55.97 -21.35 -9.02
C PRO A 27 -54.55 -21.00 -8.54
N ASP A 28 -53.63 -20.70 -9.47
CA ASP A 28 -52.29 -20.15 -9.22
C ASP A 28 -52.29 -18.79 -8.50
N LEU A 29 -53.40 -18.05 -8.50
CA LEU A 29 -53.55 -16.82 -7.72
C LEU A 29 -53.77 -17.09 -6.22
N PHE A 30 -54.11 -18.34 -5.85
CA PHE A 30 -54.59 -18.70 -4.51
C PHE A 30 -53.85 -19.89 -3.87
N LEU A 31 -53.20 -20.76 -4.67
CA LEU A 31 -52.57 -22.01 -4.18
C LEU A 31 -51.05 -21.91 -3.90
N ASP A 32 -50.34 -20.97 -4.53
CA ASP A 32 -48.89 -20.73 -4.32
C ASP A 32 -48.63 -19.51 -3.43
N LEU A 33 -49.32 -19.41 -2.29
CA LEU A 33 -49.05 -18.33 -1.34
C LEU A 33 -47.98 -18.80 -0.34
N PRO A 34 -46.80 -18.15 -0.30
CA PRO A 34 -45.73 -18.52 0.64
C PRO A 34 -46.21 -18.40 2.09
N THR A 35 -45.74 -19.31 2.95
CA THR A 35 -46.19 -19.40 4.33
C THR A 35 -45.62 -18.23 5.16
N ILE A 36 -46.46 -17.57 5.95
CA ILE A 36 -46.12 -16.34 6.72
C ILE A 36 -44.91 -16.52 7.67
N HIS A 37 -44.59 -17.76 8.08
CA HIS A 37 -43.54 -18.05 9.06
C HIS A 37 -42.10 -17.93 8.53
N THR A 38 -41.81 -18.33 7.29
CA THR A 38 -40.46 -18.23 6.71
C THR A 38 -40.05 -16.79 6.40
N ILE A 39 -41.03 -15.90 6.28
CA ILE A 39 -40.86 -14.50 5.89
C ILE A 39 -40.43 -13.65 7.08
N ARG A 40 -40.94 -13.94 8.28
CA ARG A 40 -40.57 -13.22 9.50
C ARG A 40 -39.09 -13.38 9.84
N GLN A 41 -38.49 -14.53 9.53
CA GLN A 41 -37.07 -14.78 9.77
C GLN A 41 -36.18 -14.04 8.77
N ARG A 42 -36.57 -13.99 7.49
CA ARG A 42 -35.81 -13.31 6.44
C ARG A 42 -35.90 -11.77 6.54
N ALA A 43 -37.05 -11.24 6.95
CA ALA A 43 -37.30 -9.81 7.16
C ALA A 43 -36.68 -9.23 8.45
N LEU A 44 -36.00 -10.05 9.26
CA LEU A 44 -35.37 -9.63 10.51
C LEU A 44 -33.87 -9.98 10.54
N ALA A 45 -33.31 -10.53 9.46
CA ALA A 45 -31.89 -10.86 9.40
C ALA A 45 -31.08 -9.55 9.28
N PRO A 46 -30.20 -9.24 10.24
CA PRO A 46 -29.36 -8.05 10.14
C PRO A 46 -28.38 -8.19 8.97
N SER A 47 -27.83 -7.07 8.49
CA SER A 47 -26.73 -7.06 7.52
C SER A 47 -25.49 -7.80 8.05
N SER A 48 -24.69 -8.36 7.14
CA SER A 48 -23.39 -8.94 7.48
C SER A 48 -22.37 -7.84 7.76
N LEU A 49 -21.60 -7.96 8.84
CA LEU A 49 -20.63 -6.97 9.31
C LEU A 49 -19.20 -7.49 9.17
N ILE A 50 -18.30 -6.65 8.67
CA ILE A 50 -16.85 -6.83 8.76
C ILE A 50 -16.36 -5.99 9.92
N LEU A 51 -15.71 -6.64 10.88
CA LEU A 51 -15.20 -6.05 12.11
C LEU A 51 -13.68 -6.09 12.11
N ASP A 52 -13.06 -5.08 12.71
CA ASP A 52 -11.62 -5.08 12.99
C ASP A 52 -11.29 -6.06 14.12
N ARG A 53 -10.00 -6.14 14.49
CA ARG A 53 -9.50 -7.04 15.55
C ARG A 53 -10.08 -6.76 16.93
N ASP A 54 -10.54 -5.54 17.20
CA ASP A 54 -11.06 -5.08 18.49
C ASP A 54 -12.61 -5.04 18.50
N GLY A 55 -13.24 -5.36 17.37
CA GLY A 55 -14.70 -5.42 17.20
C GLY A 55 -15.34 -4.13 16.66
N GLU A 56 -14.55 -3.15 16.22
CA GLU A 56 -15.06 -1.96 15.54
C GLU A 56 -15.54 -2.30 14.12
N ILE A 57 -16.62 -1.66 13.67
CA ILE A 57 -17.20 -1.94 12.34
C ILE A 57 -16.32 -1.29 11.26
N LEU A 58 -15.78 -2.12 10.37
CA LEU A 58 -15.06 -1.69 9.17
C LEU A 58 -15.99 -1.48 8.00
N TYR A 59 -16.88 -2.44 7.76
CA TYR A 59 -17.78 -2.40 6.61
C TYR A 59 -19.06 -3.16 6.92
N GLU A 60 -20.18 -2.62 6.46
CA GLU A 60 -21.47 -3.30 6.45
C GLU A 60 -21.70 -3.80 5.03
N ILE A 61 -21.79 -5.12 4.84
CA ILE A 61 -22.02 -5.73 3.53
C ILE A 61 -23.50 -5.57 3.20
N ILE A 62 -23.77 -4.84 2.13
CA ILE A 62 -25.11 -4.47 1.71
C ILE A 62 -25.50 -5.34 0.52
N ASP A 63 -26.58 -6.11 0.65
CA ASP A 63 -27.22 -6.76 -0.51
C ASP A 63 -27.81 -5.66 -1.42
N PRO A 64 -27.45 -5.59 -2.72
CA PRO A 64 -28.08 -4.65 -3.65
C PRO A 64 -29.61 -4.76 -3.74
N ASN A 65 -30.18 -5.93 -3.45
CA ASN A 65 -31.61 -6.22 -3.51
C ASN A 65 -32.35 -6.06 -2.18
N ALA A 66 -31.66 -6.16 -1.03
CA ALA A 66 -32.25 -6.04 0.31
C ALA A 66 -31.77 -4.82 1.12
N GLY A 67 -30.66 -4.20 0.70
CA GLY A 67 -30.01 -3.04 1.29
C GLY A 67 -29.57 -3.18 2.76
N VAL A 68 -29.30 -2.04 3.41
CA VAL A 68 -28.91 -1.98 4.84
C VAL A 68 -30.14 -2.35 5.66
N HIS A 69 -30.06 -3.42 6.46
CA HIS A 69 -31.16 -3.90 7.29
C HIS A 69 -30.72 -3.98 8.77
N ARG A 70 -31.34 -3.15 9.61
CA ARG A 70 -31.14 -3.13 11.07
C ARG A 70 -32.51 -3.06 11.73
N PRO A 71 -33.17 -4.22 11.94
CA PRO A 71 -34.53 -4.22 12.41
C PRO A 71 -34.61 -3.60 13.81
N VAL A 72 -35.58 -2.72 14.00
CA VAL A 72 -35.90 -2.09 15.28
C VAL A 72 -37.30 -2.47 15.72
N GLU A 73 -37.51 -2.55 17.03
CA GLU A 73 -38.84 -2.77 17.59
C GLU A 73 -39.71 -1.51 17.40
N LEU A 74 -41.03 -1.68 17.25
CA LEU A 74 -41.92 -0.56 16.93
C LEU A 74 -41.93 0.52 18.03
N GLU A 75 -41.64 0.12 19.26
CA GLU A 75 -41.53 1.00 20.43
C GLU A 75 -40.31 1.92 20.36
N GLU A 76 -39.25 1.52 19.65
CA GLU A 76 -38.05 2.33 19.45
C GLU A 76 -38.25 3.41 18.36
N VAL A 77 -39.23 3.22 17.48
CA VAL A 77 -39.58 4.17 16.44
C VAL A 77 -40.39 5.34 17.02
N PRO A 78 -39.98 6.61 16.82
CA PRO A 78 -40.71 7.76 17.32
C PRO A 78 -42.17 7.76 16.88
N LEU A 79 -43.07 8.13 17.80
CA LEU A 79 -44.50 8.24 17.52
C LEU A 79 -44.79 9.18 16.33
N ALA A 80 -44.00 10.26 16.22
CA ALA A 80 -44.06 11.20 15.11
C ALA A 80 -43.83 10.53 13.75
N LEU A 81 -42.82 9.65 13.63
CA LEU A 81 -42.53 8.92 12.39
C LEU A 81 -43.64 7.93 12.05
N ARG A 82 -44.12 7.16 13.05
CA ARG A 82 -45.25 6.24 12.88
C ARG A 82 -46.49 6.97 12.35
N GLN A 83 -46.81 8.13 12.91
CA GLN A 83 -47.93 8.95 12.50
C GLN A 83 -47.72 9.60 11.14
N ALA A 84 -46.50 10.06 10.82
CA ALA A 84 -46.15 10.65 9.54
C ALA A 84 -46.35 9.67 8.38
N VAL A 85 -45.87 8.43 8.57
CA VAL A 85 -46.04 7.35 7.60
C VAL A 85 -47.52 7.01 7.42
N VAL A 86 -48.27 6.84 8.52
CA VAL A 86 -49.72 6.56 8.44
C VAL A 86 -50.48 7.70 7.75
N ALA A 87 -50.21 8.96 8.08
CA ALA A 87 -50.87 10.11 7.45
C ALA A 87 -50.59 10.20 5.95
N THR A 88 -49.37 9.83 5.54
CA THR A 88 -48.91 10.00 4.15
C THR A 88 -49.29 8.83 3.25
N GLU A 89 -49.10 7.59 3.74
CA GLU A 89 -49.22 6.37 2.92
C GLU A 89 -50.60 5.71 3.06
N ASP A 90 -51.22 5.73 4.24
CA ASP A 90 -52.52 5.07 4.48
C ASP A 90 -53.25 5.65 5.70
N ALA A 91 -53.92 6.80 5.53
CA ALA A 91 -54.66 7.46 6.61
C ALA A 91 -55.77 6.57 7.23
N SER A 92 -56.25 5.55 6.51
CA SER A 92 -57.25 4.60 7.02
C SER A 92 -56.67 3.33 7.63
N PHE A 93 -55.33 3.22 7.75
CA PHE A 93 -54.58 2.01 8.10
C PHE A 93 -55.18 1.20 9.25
N TYR A 94 -55.42 1.85 10.40
CA TYR A 94 -55.93 1.18 11.61
C TYR A 94 -57.39 0.73 11.50
N ARG A 95 -58.13 1.18 10.47
CA ARG A 95 -59.56 0.89 10.30
C ARG A 95 -59.84 0.02 9.08
N ASN A 96 -58.95 0.00 8.09
CA ASN A 96 -59.15 -0.76 6.87
C ASN A 96 -58.78 -2.25 7.04
N PRO A 97 -59.44 -3.17 6.31
CA PRO A 97 -59.14 -4.61 6.35
C PRO A 97 -57.93 -5.00 5.49
N GLY A 98 -56.94 -4.11 5.36
CA GLY A 98 -55.75 -4.31 4.50
C GLY A 98 -55.89 -3.73 3.10
N VAL A 99 -57.10 -3.36 2.68
CA VAL A 99 -57.39 -2.63 1.44
C VAL A 99 -58.39 -1.52 1.78
N ASP A 100 -58.23 -0.33 1.21
CA ASP A 100 -59.18 0.78 1.38
C ASP A 100 -60.13 0.87 0.17
N PRO A 101 -61.40 0.41 0.28
CA PRO A 101 -62.35 0.44 -0.83
C PRO A 101 -62.71 1.86 -1.27
N LYS A 102 -62.66 2.83 -0.34
CA LYS A 102 -62.95 4.24 -0.65
C LYS A 102 -61.80 4.86 -1.43
N ALA A 103 -60.55 4.57 -1.05
CA ALA A 103 -59.37 5.02 -1.78
C ALA A 103 -59.29 4.40 -3.18
N VAL A 104 -59.60 3.11 -3.32
CA VAL A 104 -59.64 2.42 -4.63
C VAL A 104 -60.71 3.03 -5.55
N LEU A 105 -61.93 3.26 -5.04
CA LEU A 105 -62.99 3.89 -5.84
C LEU A 105 -62.65 5.33 -6.23
N ARG A 106 -62.01 6.09 -5.34
CA ARG A 106 -61.54 7.46 -5.60
C ARG A 106 -60.47 7.48 -6.70
N ALA A 107 -59.44 6.64 -6.57
CA ALA A 107 -58.39 6.55 -7.56
C ALA A 107 -58.90 6.07 -8.92
N LEU A 108 -59.85 5.13 -8.95
CA LEU A 108 -60.51 4.72 -10.19
C LEU A 108 -61.22 5.89 -10.87
N TRP A 109 -61.96 6.70 -10.10
CA TRP A 109 -62.65 7.88 -10.60
C TRP A 109 -61.69 8.96 -11.11
N ASP A 110 -60.62 9.24 -10.37
CA ASP A 110 -59.61 10.24 -10.73
C ASP A 110 -58.81 9.84 -11.97
N ASN A 111 -58.44 8.55 -12.10
CA ASN A 111 -57.75 8.01 -13.26
C ASN A 111 -58.63 7.99 -14.52
N LEU A 112 -59.93 7.70 -14.37
CA LEU A 112 -60.90 7.80 -15.47
C LEU A 112 -61.07 9.24 -15.98
N ARG A 113 -61.02 10.23 -15.08
CA ARG A 113 -61.18 11.64 -15.43
C ARG A 113 -59.92 12.26 -16.04
N SER A 114 -58.74 11.81 -15.63
CA SER A 114 -57.46 12.40 -16.02
C SER A 114 -56.76 11.68 -17.17
N GLY A 115 -57.26 10.52 -17.60
CA GLY A 115 -56.71 9.74 -18.73
C GLY A 115 -55.31 9.16 -18.49
N ARG A 116 -54.76 9.32 -17.28
CA ARG A 116 -53.47 8.80 -16.82
C ARG A 116 -53.59 8.42 -15.35
N ILE A 117 -52.67 7.62 -14.83
CA ILE A 117 -52.66 7.28 -13.40
C ILE A 117 -52.17 8.51 -12.63
N VAL A 118 -53.05 9.14 -11.83
CA VAL A 118 -52.75 10.39 -11.09
C VAL A 118 -52.72 10.17 -9.58
N SER A 119 -53.47 9.20 -9.03
CA SER A 119 -53.46 8.90 -7.60
C SER A 119 -53.25 7.41 -7.29
N GLY A 120 -52.47 7.14 -6.24
CA GLY A 120 -52.25 5.81 -5.70
C GLY A 120 -53.33 5.41 -4.69
N ALA A 121 -53.79 4.17 -4.75
CA ALA A 121 -54.76 3.59 -3.80
C ALA A 121 -54.18 2.42 -2.98
N SER A 122 -52.86 2.30 -2.90
CA SER A 122 -52.21 1.19 -2.21
C SER A 122 -52.12 1.49 -0.72
N THR A 123 -52.55 0.56 0.13
CA THR A 123 -52.43 0.64 1.59
C THR A 123 -51.05 0.19 2.05
N ILE A 124 -50.66 0.54 3.29
CA ILE A 124 -49.43 0.02 3.93
C ILE A 124 -49.41 -1.52 3.89
N THR A 125 -50.53 -2.17 4.17
CA THR A 125 -50.61 -3.64 4.18
C THR A 125 -50.42 -4.25 2.78
N GLN A 126 -50.91 -3.59 1.73
CA GLN A 126 -50.63 -4.01 0.35
C GLN A 126 -49.15 -3.83 -0.02
N GLN A 127 -48.50 -2.79 0.50
CA GLN A 127 -47.07 -2.58 0.28
C GLN A 127 -46.24 -3.65 0.99
N VAL A 128 -46.54 -3.98 2.25
CA VAL A 128 -45.90 -5.10 2.98
C VAL A 128 -46.08 -6.41 2.23
N ALA A 129 -47.31 -6.71 1.77
CA ALA A 129 -47.56 -7.92 1.00
C ALA A 129 -46.75 -7.96 -0.31
N ARG A 130 -46.58 -6.82 -0.97
CA ARG A 130 -45.74 -6.74 -2.17
C ARG A 130 -44.28 -7.00 -1.84
N ILE A 131 -43.74 -6.37 -0.79
CA ILE A 131 -42.33 -6.45 -0.43
C ILE A 131 -41.95 -7.87 0.02
N LEU A 132 -42.80 -8.51 0.83
CA LEU A 132 -42.43 -9.73 1.54
C LEU A 132 -42.95 -11.04 0.92
N LEU A 133 -44.05 -11.01 0.16
CA LEU A 133 -44.77 -12.22 -0.27
C LEU A 133 -44.73 -12.47 -1.78
N LEU A 134 -44.29 -11.49 -2.58
CA LEU A 134 -44.18 -11.63 -4.03
C LEU A 134 -42.72 -11.83 -4.45
N PRO A 135 -42.43 -12.70 -5.43
CA PRO A 135 -41.07 -12.89 -5.93
C PRO A 135 -40.56 -11.62 -6.61
N SER A 136 -39.26 -11.33 -6.48
CA SER A 136 -38.61 -10.04 -6.78
C SER A 136 -38.86 -9.51 -8.20
N ASP A 137 -38.95 -10.41 -9.18
CA ASP A 137 -39.29 -10.14 -10.57
C ASP A 137 -40.71 -9.56 -10.74
N ALA A 138 -41.65 -9.97 -9.90
CA ALA A 138 -43.03 -9.50 -9.90
C ALA A 138 -43.21 -8.09 -9.27
N HIS A 139 -42.22 -7.54 -8.57
CA HIS A 139 -42.36 -6.23 -7.89
C HIS A 139 -42.51 -5.09 -8.89
N LEU A 140 -41.82 -5.18 -10.02
CA LEU A 140 -41.81 -4.17 -11.09
C LEU A 140 -42.97 -4.32 -12.09
N GLU A 141 -43.67 -5.46 -12.09
CA GLU A 141 -44.75 -5.74 -13.03
C GLU A 141 -45.98 -4.85 -12.80
N ARG A 142 -46.31 -3.96 -13.73
CA ARG A 142 -47.52 -3.13 -13.65
C ARG A 142 -48.78 -3.87 -14.13
N THR A 143 -49.03 -5.07 -13.62
CA THR A 143 -50.18 -5.91 -14.00
C THR A 143 -51.33 -5.80 -13.00
N TRP A 144 -52.57 -5.88 -13.51
CA TRP A 144 -53.77 -5.97 -12.66
C TRP A 144 -53.81 -7.26 -11.83
N GLN A 145 -53.17 -8.33 -12.34
CA GLN A 145 -53.05 -9.61 -11.65
C GLN A 145 -52.19 -9.49 -10.37
N ARG A 146 -51.02 -8.83 -10.45
CA ARG A 146 -50.19 -8.53 -9.27
C ARG A 146 -50.97 -7.73 -8.23
N LYS A 147 -51.65 -6.66 -8.64
CA LYS A 147 -52.43 -5.81 -7.72
C LYS A 147 -53.56 -6.56 -7.01
N LEU A 148 -54.18 -7.53 -7.68
CA LEU A 148 -55.17 -8.40 -7.06
C LEU A 148 -54.54 -9.38 -6.05
N ARG A 149 -53.37 -9.96 -6.37
CA ARG A 149 -52.58 -10.78 -5.42
C ARG A 149 -52.20 -10.00 -4.16
N GLU A 150 -51.67 -8.78 -4.32
CA GLU A 150 -51.35 -7.88 -3.20
C GLU A 150 -52.56 -7.62 -2.30
N ALA A 151 -53.74 -7.37 -2.90
CA ALA A 151 -54.97 -7.11 -2.16
C ALA A 151 -55.47 -8.33 -1.36
N ILE A 152 -55.39 -9.53 -1.95
CA ILE A 152 -55.75 -10.78 -1.29
C ILE A 152 -54.79 -11.05 -0.13
N LEU A 153 -53.48 -10.97 -0.38
CA LEU A 153 -52.45 -11.15 0.64
C LEU A 153 -52.57 -10.13 1.77
N ALA A 154 -52.84 -8.86 1.46
CA ALA A 154 -53.04 -7.82 2.48
C ALA A 154 -54.26 -8.08 3.37
N TYR A 155 -55.34 -8.61 2.79
CA TYR A 155 -56.50 -9.06 3.56
C TYR A 155 -56.17 -10.24 4.48
N HIS A 156 -55.39 -11.21 3.99
CA HIS A 156 -54.91 -12.34 4.79
C HIS A 156 -53.96 -11.90 5.93
N LEU A 157 -53.02 -10.99 5.66
CA LEU A 157 -52.12 -10.41 6.67
C LEU A 157 -52.90 -9.72 7.79
N THR A 158 -53.89 -8.89 7.44
CA THR A 158 -54.70 -8.16 8.45
C THR A 158 -55.53 -9.09 9.35
N ARG A 159 -55.80 -10.34 8.93
CA ARG A 159 -56.51 -11.34 9.75
C ARG A 159 -55.60 -12.19 10.62
N THR A 160 -54.31 -12.21 10.33
CA THR A 160 -53.32 -13.09 10.97
C THR A 160 -52.35 -12.33 11.86
N MET A 161 -52.16 -11.02 11.63
CA MET A 161 -51.24 -10.16 12.35
C MET A 161 -51.95 -8.91 12.89
N ALA A 162 -51.45 -8.37 14.01
CA ALA A 162 -51.91 -7.08 14.51
C ALA A 162 -51.46 -5.93 13.58
N LYS A 163 -52.20 -4.82 13.58
CA LYS A 163 -51.85 -3.64 12.76
C LYS A 163 -50.48 -3.08 13.11
N ASP A 164 -50.11 -3.10 14.39
CA ASP A 164 -48.80 -2.65 14.84
C ASP A 164 -47.68 -3.56 14.32
N GLU A 165 -47.87 -4.89 14.29
CA GLU A 165 -46.89 -5.80 13.69
C GLU A 165 -46.72 -5.57 12.18
N ILE A 166 -47.83 -5.28 11.47
CA ILE A 166 -47.78 -4.94 10.03
C ILE A 166 -47.06 -3.61 9.81
N LEU A 167 -47.26 -2.63 10.70
CA LEU A 167 -46.57 -1.35 10.63
C LEU A 167 -45.07 -1.52 10.91
N ALA A 168 -44.70 -2.34 11.89
CA ALA A 168 -43.31 -2.67 12.20
C ALA A 168 -42.61 -3.31 10.99
N LEU A 169 -43.25 -4.29 10.34
CA LEU A 169 -42.74 -4.87 9.10
C LEU A 169 -42.59 -3.82 8.00
N TYR A 170 -43.59 -2.96 7.80
CA TYR A 170 -43.49 -1.89 6.81
C TYR A 170 -42.30 -0.97 7.09
N LEU A 171 -42.15 -0.52 8.34
CA LEU A 171 -41.09 0.41 8.72
C LEU A 171 -39.71 -0.21 8.68
N ASN A 172 -39.55 -1.53 8.81
CA ASN A 172 -38.26 -2.21 8.69
C ASN A 172 -37.93 -2.66 7.26
N GLU A 173 -38.93 -2.81 6.37
CA GLU A 173 -38.74 -3.35 5.02
C GLU A 173 -38.82 -2.31 3.90
N THR A 174 -39.37 -1.14 4.19
CA THR A 174 -39.58 -0.12 3.15
C THR A 174 -38.25 0.45 2.68
N HIS A 175 -38.07 0.54 1.36
CA HIS A 175 -36.92 1.19 0.76
C HIS A 175 -37.05 2.72 0.83
N PHE A 176 -36.11 3.38 1.53
CA PHE A 176 -36.05 4.83 1.68
C PHE A 176 -35.09 5.51 0.68
N GLY A 177 -34.38 4.75 -0.15
CA GLY A 177 -33.37 5.27 -1.07
C GLY A 177 -31.96 5.13 -0.50
N ASN A 178 -30.93 5.31 -1.35
CA ASN A 178 -29.51 5.15 -0.97
C ASN A 178 -29.20 3.80 -0.29
N LEU A 179 -29.84 2.72 -0.78
CA LEU A 179 -29.74 1.37 -0.21
C LEU A 179 -30.21 1.25 1.25
N ALA A 180 -30.90 2.24 1.81
CA ALA A 180 -31.49 2.16 3.13
C ALA A 180 -32.86 1.45 3.06
N TYR A 181 -32.94 0.25 3.63
CA TYR A 181 -34.18 -0.49 3.81
C TYR A 181 -34.54 -0.49 5.28
N GLY A 182 -35.72 0.02 5.58
CA GLY A 182 -36.15 0.28 6.93
C GLY A 182 -35.71 1.62 7.50
N VAL A 183 -36.42 2.05 8.54
CA VAL A 183 -36.32 3.40 9.11
C VAL A 183 -35.04 3.63 9.90
N GLU A 184 -34.47 2.60 10.54
CA GLU A 184 -33.20 2.70 11.28
C GLU A 184 -32.03 2.91 10.31
N ALA A 185 -31.99 2.12 9.23
CA ALA A 185 -31.04 2.32 8.15
C ALA A 185 -31.17 3.73 7.56
N ALA A 186 -32.40 4.17 7.28
CA ALA A 186 -32.65 5.49 6.72
C ALA A 186 -32.21 6.63 7.67
N ALA A 187 -32.50 6.52 8.97
CA ALA A 187 -32.08 7.50 9.98
C ALA A 187 -30.57 7.69 9.99
N ARG A 188 -29.81 6.58 9.92
CA ARG A 188 -28.34 6.62 9.87
C ARG A 188 -27.82 7.14 8.54
N THR A 189 -28.37 6.68 7.42
CA THR A 189 -27.96 7.11 6.07
C THR A 189 -28.18 8.61 5.85
N TYR A 190 -29.30 9.16 6.32
CA TYR A 190 -29.65 10.56 6.07
C TYR A 190 -29.18 11.53 7.17
N PHE A 191 -29.12 11.09 8.43
CA PHE A 191 -28.86 11.98 9.58
C PHE A 191 -27.73 11.51 10.51
N ASN A 192 -27.16 10.32 10.29
CA ASN A 192 -26.16 9.69 11.17
C ASN A 192 -26.63 9.59 12.64
N LYS A 193 -27.91 9.27 12.85
CA LYS A 193 -28.54 9.12 14.16
C LYS A 193 -29.35 7.82 14.22
N PRO A 194 -29.53 7.21 15.41
CA PRO A 194 -30.53 6.15 15.57
C PRO A 194 -31.94 6.72 15.38
N VAL A 195 -32.87 5.90 14.89
CA VAL A 195 -34.26 6.32 14.58
C VAL A 195 -34.97 6.91 15.80
N SER A 196 -34.65 6.42 17.00
CA SER A 196 -35.22 6.88 18.27
C SER A 196 -34.89 8.34 18.62
N GLN A 197 -33.88 8.92 17.96
CA GLN A 197 -33.44 10.30 18.19
C GLN A 197 -33.94 11.29 17.12
N LEU A 198 -34.77 10.85 16.18
CA LEU A 198 -35.27 11.73 15.13
C LEU A 198 -36.30 12.74 15.65
N ASP A 199 -36.20 13.97 15.18
CA ASP A 199 -37.20 15.02 15.43
C ASP A 199 -38.37 14.97 14.42
N LEU A 200 -39.36 15.86 14.58
CA LEU A 200 -40.55 15.89 13.73
C LEU A 200 -40.23 16.22 12.26
N ALA A 201 -39.26 17.11 12.00
CA ALA A 201 -38.90 17.52 10.64
C ALA A 201 -38.15 16.40 9.92
N GLU A 202 -37.24 15.72 10.61
CA GLU A 202 -36.52 14.53 10.15
C GLU A 202 -37.49 13.36 9.89
N CYS A 203 -38.42 13.11 10.81
CA CYS A 203 -39.48 12.10 10.65
C CYS A 203 -40.34 12.36 9.41
N ALA A 204 -40.75 13.61 9.20
CA ALA A 204 -41.56 14.00 8.04
C ALA A 204 -40.80 13.87 6.72
N LEU A 205 -39.48 14.14 6.72
CA LEU A 205 -38.65 13.89 5.54
C LEU A 205 -38.64 12.39 5.22
N LEU A 206 -38.27 11.53 6.18
CA LEU A 206 -38.20 10.08 5.96
C LEU A 206 -39.53 9.49 5.49
N ALA A 207 -40.64 9.87 6.13
CA ALA A 207 -41.98 9.40 5.73
C ALA A 207 -42.38 9.82 4.31
N GLY A 208 -41.75 10.86 3.76
CA GLY A 208 -42.00 11.34 2.40
C GLY A 208 -41.23 10.58 1.31
N LEU A 209 -40.13 9.91 1.66
CA LEU A 209 -39.21 9.24 0.71
C LEU A 209 -39.82 8.02 0.00
N PRO A 210 -40.54 7.09 0.68
CA PRO A 210 -41.00 5.82 0.09
C PRO A 210 -41.79 5.95 -1.21
N GLN A 211 -42.54 7.05 -1.37
CA GLN A 211 -43.34 7.30 -2.57
C GLN A 211 -42.48 7.37 -3.84
N SER A 212 -41.30 7.99 -3.74
CA SER A 212 -40.34 8.09 -4.85
C SER A 212 -38.94 8.38 -4.30
N PRO A 213 -38.23 7.34 -3.81
CA PRO A 213 -36.96 7.51 -3.10
C PRO A 213 -35.89 8.26 -3.91
N VAL A 214 -35.87 8.07 -5.23
CA VAL A 214 -34.94 8.73 -6.14
C VAL A 214 -35.28 10.21 -6.33
N ALA A 215 -36.57 10.53 -6.54
CA ALA A 215 -36.99 11.91 -6.83
C ALA A 215 -36.93 12.81 -5.60
N TYR A 216 -37.10 12.24 -4.41
CA TYR A 216 -37.10 12.95 -3.14
C TYR A 216 -35.78 12.79 -2.36
N ASN A 217 -34.72 12.26 -2.99
CA ASN A 217 -33.42 12.10 -2.36
C ASN A 217 -32.81 13.48 -2.01
N PRO A 218 -32.63 13.83 -0.73
CA PRO A 218 -32.15 15.15 -0.32
C PRO A 218 -30.69 15.42 -0.70
N PHE A 219 -29.87 14.39 -0.96
CA PHE A 219 -28.49 14.55 -1.43
C PHE A 219 -28.40 14.97 -2.90
N VAL A 220 -29.41 14.61 -3.70
CA VAL A 220 -29.44 14.85 -5.15
C VAL A 220 -30.37 16.00 -5.48
N ASN A 221 -31.54 16.08 -4.83
CA ASN A 221 -32.57 17.09 -5.09
C ASN A 221 -33.16 17.62 -3.76
N PRO A 222 -32.43 18.52 -3.08
CA PRO A 222 -32.85 19.05 -1.78
C PRO A 222 -34.18 19.80 -1.85
N GLU A 223 -34.45 20.54 -2.92
CA GLU A 223 -35.70 21.29 -3.06
C GLU A 223 -36.94 20.38 -3.20
N ALA A 224 -36.82 19.27 -3.95
CA ALA A 224 -37.92 18.32 -4.08
C ALA A 224 -38.19 17.59 -2.77
N ALA A 225 -37.13 17.23 -2.05
CA ALA A 225 -37.19 16.64 -0.72
C ALA A 225 -37.88 17.59 0.28
N GLU A 226 -37.52 18.88 0.28
CA GLU A 226 -38.11 19.90 1.14
C GLU A 226 -39.61 20.10 0.86
N ARG A 227 -40.00 20.22 -0.41
CA ARG A 227 -41.43 20.31 -0.78
C ARG A 227 -42.20 19.07 -0.35
N ARG A 228 -41.60 17.88 -0.50
CA ARG A 228 -42.23 16.63 -0.09
C ARG A 228 -42.41 16.56 1.43
N ARG A 229 -41.40 16.96 2.20
CA ARG A 229 -41.47 17.09 3.66
C ARG A 229 -42.62 18.01 4.10
N SER A 230 -42.78 19.18 3.47
CA SER A 230 -43.88 20.10 3.79
C SER A 230 -45.25 19.48 3.56
N ILE A 231 -45.42 18.73 2.45
CA ILE A 231 -46.67 17.99 2.19
C ILE A 231 -46.95 16.96 3.27
N VAL A 232 -45.94 16.22 3.75
CA VAL A 232 -46.11 15.24 4.84
C VAL A 232 -46.58 15.94 6.12
N LEU A 233 -45.97 17.07 6.48
CA LEU A 233 -46.37 17.85 7.66
C LEU A 233 -47.81 18.38 7.55
N GLU A 234 -48.22 18.83 6.35
CA GLU A 234 -49.61 19.24 6.08
C GLU A 234 -50.59 18.07 6.29
N LEU A 235 -50.29 16.89 5.74
CA LEU A 235 -51.12 15.69 5.91
C LEU A 235 -51.22 15.26 7.38
N MET A 236 -50.12 15.35 8.13
CA MET A 236 -50.14 15.09 9.58
C MET A 236 -51.04 16.06 10.35
N ALA A 237 -51.09 17.33 9.95
CA ALA A 237 -51.96 18.33 10.54
C ALA A 237 -53.44 18.09 10.18
N GLU A 238 -53.73 17.68 8.94
CA GLU A 238 -55.09 17.33 8.48
C GLU A 238 -55.68 16.14 9.25
N GLU A 239 -54.85 15.11 9.49
CA GLU A 239 -55.22 13.94 10.30
C GLU A 239 -55.17 14.20 11.83
N LYS A 240 -54.83 15.43 12.24
CA LYS A 240 -54.78 15.92 13.62
C LYS A 240 -53.73 15.21 14.51
N TYR A 241 -52.68 14.67 13.92
CA TYR A 241 -51.54 14.16 14.68
C TYR A 241 -50.67 15.28 15.25
N ILE A 242 -50.58 16.39 14.51
CA ILE A 242 -49.89 17.62 14.94
C ILE A 242 -50.80 18.83 14.76
N THR A 243 -50.47 19.92 15.43
CA THR A 243 -51.13 21.22 15.21
C THR A 243 -50.57 21.93 13.98
N PRO A 244 -51.34 22.81 13.31
CA PRO A 244 -50.82 23.62 12.21
C PRO A 244 -49.58 24.45 12.58
N ALA A 245 -49.50 24.93 13.83
CA ALA A 245 -48.33 25.66 14.32
C ALA A 245 -47.07 24.77 14.40
N GLN A 246 -47.22 23.51 14.84
CA GLN A 246 -46.10 22.55 14.84
C GLN A 246 -45.64 22.20 13.43
N ALA A 247 -46.58 22.04 12.49
CA ALA A 247 -46.27 21.81 11.08
C ALA A 247 -45.46 22.98 10.47
N GLU A 248 -45.84 24.22 10.77
CA GLU A 248 -45.12 25.41 10.30
C GLU A 248 -43.71 25.53 10.91
N ILE A 249 -43.55 25.23 12.20
CA ILE A 249 -42.25 25.25 12.88
C ILE A 249 -41.32 24.18 12.29
N ALA A 250 -41.77 22.92 12.22
CA ALA A 250 -40.97 21.82 11.68
C ALA A 250 -40.67 22.00 10.18
N GLY A 251 -41.58 22.63 9.43
CA GLY A 251 -41.36 22.93 8.01
C GLY A 251 -40.27 23.97 7.75
N ARG A 252 -39.95 24.81 8.74
CA ARG A 252 -38.87 25.82 8.66
C ARG A 252 -37.54 25.35 9.25
N GLU A 253 -37.53 24.17 9.86
CA GLU A 253 -36.33 23.62 10.50
C GLU A 253 -35.29 23.23 9.44
N PRO A 254 -34.05 23.74 9.52
CA PRO A 254 -32.98 23.32 8.62
C PRO A 254 -32.50 21.92 9.00
N LEU A 255 -32.46 21.00 8.03
CA LEU A 255 -31.98 19.64 8.25
C LEU A 255 -30.47 19.55 8.02
N VAL A 256 -29.76 18.93 8.96
CA VAL A 256 -28.34 18.60 8.82
C VAL A 256 -28.24 17.18 8.28
N LEU A 257 -27.89 17.04 7.01
CA LEU A 257 -27.73 15.74 6.37
C LEU A 257 -26.34 15.15 6.65
N ALA A 258 -26.26 13.82 6.76
CA ALA A 258 -25.01 13.09 6.92
C ALA A 258 -24.10 13.24 5.69
N SER A 259 -22.78 13.32 5.88
CA SER A 259 -21.82 13.34 4.78
C SER A 259 -21.51 11.91 4.31
N ALA A 260 -22.02 11.57 3.11
CA ALA A 260 -21.82 10.34 2.33
C ALA A 260 -22.42 9.01 2.87
N PRO A 261 -22.89 8.10 1.97
CA PRO A 261 -23.94 7.13 2.31
C PRO A 261 -23.46 5.76 2.83
N THR A 262 -22.15 5.49 2.93
CA THR A 262 -21.61 4.25 3.50
C THR A 262 -20.17 4.48 3.98
N SER A 263 -19.92 4.47 5.30
CA SER A 263 -18.57 4.64 5.84
C SER A 263 -17.80 3.31 5.80
N ILE A 264 -17.29 2.91 4.65
CA ILE A 264 -16.29 1.83 4.60
C ILE A 264 -14.96 2.35 5.14
N GLN A 265 -14.44 1.67 6.16
CA GLN A 265 -13.09 1.86 6.66
C GLN A 265 -12.17 0.81 6.02
N ALA A 266 -10.91 1.17 5.77
CA ALA A 266 -9.94 0.27 5.13
C ALA A 266 -10.51 -0.43 3.87
N PRO A 267 -10.99 0.32 2.85
CA PRO A 267 -11.77 -0.24 1.75
C PRO A 267 -11.04 -1.34 0.96
N HIS A 268 -9.74 -1.18 0.71
CA HIS A 268 -8.91 -2.20 0.06
C HIS A 268 -8.91 -3.53 0.82
N PHE A 269 -8.81 -3.47 2.15
CA PHE A 269 -8.84 -4.64 3.02
C PHE A 269 -10.23 -5.29 3.04
N CYS A 270 -11.28 -4.48 3.22
CA CYS A 270 -12.66 -4.96 3.26
C CYS A 270 -13.08 -5.65 1.95
N MET A 271 -12.65 -5.12 0.80
CA MET A 271 -12.94 -5.75 -0.49
C MET A 271 -12.25 -7.11 -0.63
N LEU A 272 -11.01 -7.25 -0.14
CA LEU A 272 -10.32 -8.54 -0.12
C LEU A 272 -10.96 -9.55 0.83
N VAL A 273 -11.34 -9.12 2.04
CA VAL A 273 -12.07 -9.98 2.98
C VAL A 273 -13.37 -10.47 2.34
N ARG A 274 -14.10 -9.58 1.66
CA ARG A 274 -15.32 -9.96 0.93
C ARG A 274 -15.03 -10.99 -0.16
N GLU A 275 -13.96 -10.84 -0.94
CA GLU A 275 -13.56 -11.83 -1.95
C GLU A 275 -13.17 -13.19 -1.36
N GLU A 276 -12.53 -13.21 -0.19
CA GLU A 276 -12.21 -14.44 0.53
C GLU A 276 -13.47 -15.15 1.02
N LEU A 277 -14.41 -14.41 1.62
CA LEU A 277 -15.70 -14.94 2.07
C LEU A 277 -16.53 -15.48 0.91
N LEU A 278 -16.57 -14.78 -0.22
CA LEU A 278 -17.26 -15.25 -1.42
C LEU A 278 -16.70 -16.59 -1.92
N ARG A 279 -15.38 -16.79 -1.82
CA ARG A 279 -14.72 -18.05 -2.18
C ARG A 279 -15.00 -19.17 -1.17
N ALA A 280 -15.05 -18.85 0.12
CA ALA A 280 -15.19 -19.82 1.21
C ALA A 280 -16.65 -20.25 1.46
N LEU A 281 -17.57 -19.30 1.51
CA LEU A 281 -18.98 -19.50 1.93
C LEU A 281 -19.98 -19.39 0.77
N GLY A 282 -19.58 -18.79 -0.36
CA GLY A 282 -20.46 -18.52 -1.49
C GLY A 282 -21.26 -17.22 -1.35
N GLU A 283 -21.86 -16.78 -2.45
CA GLU A 283 -22.60 -15.51 -2.51
C GLU A 283 -23.91 -15.54 -1.70
N GLU A 284 -24.60 -16.69 -1.68
CA GLU A 284 -25.89 -16.84 -0.97
C GLU A 284 -25.73 -16.63 0.55
N ALA A 285 -24.75 -17.27 1.17
CA ALA A 285 -24.47 -17.11 2.60
C ALA A 285 -24.08 -15.67 3.00
N LEU A 286 -23.42 -14.94 2.09
CA LEU A 286 -23.03 -13.55 2.34
C LEU A 286 -24.23 -12.59 2.27
N LEU A 287 -25.19 -12.87 1.38
CA LEU A 287 -26.38 -12.08 1.13
C LEU A 287 -27.57 -12.44 2.03
N GLU A 288 -27.61 -13.65 2.59
CA GLU A 288 -28.63 -14.07 3.57
C GLU A 288 -28.55 -13.28 4.90
N GLY A 289 -27.47 -12.53 5.10
CA GLY A 289 -27.29 -11.60 6.22
C GLY A 289 -26.88 -12.28 7.52
N GLY A 290 -26.52 -11.47 8.51
CA GLY A 290 -26.29 -11.90 9.89
C GLY A 290 -24.87 -12.36 10.20
N LEU A 291 -23.95 -12.38 9.23
CA LEU A 291 -22.57 -12.78 9.49
C LEU A 291 -21.81 -11.70 10.25
N ARG A 292 -21.02 -12.10 11.23
CA ARG A 292 -20.03 -11.24 11.90
C ARG A 292 -18.64 -11.74 11.56
N VAL A 293 -17.94 -10.99 10.72
CA VAL A 293 -16.62 -11.35 10.21
C VAL A 293 -15.57 -10.66 11.07
N HIS A 294 -14.88 -11.42 11.91
CA HIS A 294 -13.78 -10.92 12.74
C HIS A 294 -12.48 -10.98 11.94
N THR A 295 -11.82 -9.83 11.76
CA THR A 295 -10.62 -9.72 10.93
C THR A 295 -9.37 -9.44 11.75
N THR A 296 -8.21 -9.44 11.10
CA THR A 296 -6.92 -9.18 11.75
C THR A 296 -6.52 -7.71 11.82
N LEU A 297 -7.25 -6.84 11.10
CA LEU A 297 -6.92 -5.43 10.90
C LEU A 297 -6.99 -4.67 12.21
N ASP A 298 -6.04 -3.76 12.41
CA ASP A 298 -6.03 -2.79 13.51
C ASP A 298 -6.47 -1.43 12.97
N LEU A 299 -7.73 -1.03 13.23
CA LEU A 299 -8.30 0.16 12.60
C LEU A 299 -7.63 1.45 13.09
N ASN A 300 -7.17 1.49 14.33
CA ASN A 300 -6.45 2.65 14.86
C ASN A 300 -5.10 2.81 14.18
N LEU A 301 -4.32 1.73 14.05
CA LEU A 301 -3.05 1.76 13.35
C LEU A 301 -3.24 2.05 11.84
N GLN A 302 -4.29 1.51 11.23
CA GLN A 302 -4.66 1.79 9.83
C GLN A 302 -4.83 3.29 9.60
N ARG A 303 -5.66 3.98 10.41
CA ARG A 303 -5.92 5.43 10.28
C ARG A 303 -4.64 6.27 10.44
N VAL A 304 -3.77 5.86 11.36
CA VAL A 304 -2.47 6.52 11.57
C VAL A 304 -1.56 6.34 10.35
N ALA A 305 -1.48 5.12 9.80
CA ALA A 305 -0.71 4.85 8.60
C ALA A 305 -1.27 5.58 7.35
N GLU A 306 -2.59 5.66 7.19
CA GLU A 306 -3.27 6.44 6.14
C GLU A 306 -2.88 7.92 6.23
N SER A 307 -2.90 8.49 7.44
CA SER A 307 -2.52 9.87 7.69
C SER A 307 -1.04 10.13 7.35
N HIS A 308 -0.15 9.21 7.72
CA HIS A 308 1.28 9.32 7.38
C HIS A 308 1.52 9.25 5.87
N LEU A 309 0.87 8.31 5.18
CA LEU A 309 0.95 8.17 3.73
C LEU A 309 0.48 9.46 3.03
N GLN A 310 -0.74 9.91 3.33
CA GLN A 310 -1.32 11.10 2.70
C GLN A 310 -0.47 12.35 2.90
N ARG A 311 0.04 12.55 4.13
CA ARG A 311 0.91 13.69 4.45
C ARG A 311 2.22 13.66 3.68
N HIS A 312 2.89 12.51 3.59
CA HIS A 312 4.16 12.39 2.86
C HIS A 312 3.97 12.56 1.34
N LEU A 313 2.88 12.00 0.77
CA LEU A 313 2.54 12.24 -0.64
C LEU A 313 2.23 13.71 -0.91
N ALA A 314 1.55 14.40 0.01
CA ALA A 314 1.31 15.84 -0.11
C ALA A 314 2.63 16.62 -0.09
N GLN A 315 3.55 16.29 0.83
CA GLN A 315 4.87 16.91 0.92
C GLN A 315 5.72 16.70 -0.34
N LEU A 316 5.69 15.50 -0.92
CA LEU A 316 6.36 15.21 -2.19
C LEU A 316 5.76 15.98 -3.37
N ASN A 317 4.55 16.51 -3.29
CA ASN A 317 3.98 17.34 -4.34
C ASN A 317 3.95 18.82 -4.00
N GLU A 318 4.62 19.25 -2.92
CA GLU A 318 4.84 20.67 -2.69
C GLU A 318 5.78 21.24 -3.78
N PRO A 319 5.41 22.35 -4.44
CA PRO A 319 6.26 22.98 -5.45
C PRO A 319 7.62 23.39 -4.91
N THR A 320 8.68 23.04 -5.65
CA THR A 320 10.06 23.47 -5.37
C THR A 320 10.63 24.23 -6.57
N SER A 321 11.83 24.82 -6.42
CA SER A 321 12.53 25.47 -7.54
C SER A 321 12.82 24.50 -8.69
N ASP A 322 13.16 23.27 -8.35
CA ASP A 322 13.58 22.24 -9.30
C ASP A 322 12.37 21.49 -9.86
N PHE A 323 11.28 21.42 -9.09
CA PHE A 323 10.01 20.77 -9.45
C PHE A 323 8.81 21.70 -9.18
N PRO A 324 8.49 22.64 -10.08
CA PRO A 324 7.42 23.63 -9.87
C PRO A 324 6.01 23.04 -9.76
N GLU A 325 5.81 21.82 -10.27
CA GLU A 325 4.54 21.08 -10.20
C GLU A 325 4.59 19.94 -9.16
N GLY A 326 5.65 19.89 -8.35
CA GLY A 326 5.91 18.78 -7.43
C GLY A 326 6.55 17.58 -8.12
N HIS A 327 6.72 16.49 -7.36
CA HIS A 327 7.47 15.32 -7.82
C HIS A 327 6.65 14.30 -8.64
N ASN A 328 5.41 14.61 -9.03
CA ASN A 328 4.49 13.73 -9.77
C ASN A 328 4.23 12.40 -9.04
N VAL A 329 3.82 12.46 -7.77
CA VAL A 329 3.60 11.26 -6.93
C VAL A 329 2.15 11.20 -6.45
N HIS A 330 1.33 10.35 -7.05
CA HIS A 330 -0.12 10.34 -6.79
C HIS A 330 -0.61 9.12 -6.03
N ASN A 331 0.16 8.04 -5.97
CA ASN A 331 -0.20 6.84 -5.23
C ASN A 331 0.90 6.38 -4.28
N GLY A 332 0.47 5.53 -3.35
CA GLY A 332 1.35 4.76 -2.49
C GLY A 332 0.53 3.70 -1.77
N ALA A 333 1.23 2.71 -1.23
CA ALA A 333 0.65 1.60 -0.52
C ALA A 333 1.47 1.26 0.72
N VAL A 334 0.79 0.81 1.76
CA VAL A 334 1.39 0.39 3.03
C VAL A 334 0.76 -0.94 3.43
N LEU A 335 1.60 -1.89 3.82
CA LEU A 335 1.17 -3.17 4.34
C LEU A 335 1.96 -3.46 5.61
N VAL A 336 1.26 -3.78 6.71
CA VAL A 336 1.87 -4.18 7.99
C VAL A 336 1.39 -5.57 8.35
N LEU A 337 2.34 -6.47 8.60
CA LEU A 337 2.11 -7.87 8.97
C LEU A 337 2.72 -8.19 10.34
N ASP A 338 2.07 -9.06 11.10
CA ASP A 338 2.70 -9.77 12.21
C ASP A 338 3.51 -10.96 11.65
N PRO A 339 4.84 -11.01 11.82
CA PRO A 339 5.66 -12.08 11.25
C PRO A 339 5.45 -13.45 11.91
N ARG A 340 4.72 -13.53 13.04
CA ARG A 340 4.51 -14.79 13.78
C ARG A 340 3.37 -15.61 13.22
N ASP A 341 2.27 -14.95 12.85
CA ASP A 341 1.03 -15.59 12.40
C ASP A 341 0.51 -15.05 11.06
N GLY A 342 1.20 -14.07 10.47
CA GLY A 342 0.85 -13.45 9.19
C GLY A 342 -0.35 -12.52 9.26
N ALA A 343 -0.86 -12.19 10.45
CA ALA A 343 -2.00 -11.28 10.60
C ALA A 343 -1.73 -9.93 9.94
N VAL A 344 -2.58 -9.54 8.99
CA VAL A 344 -2.53 -8.23 8.35
C VAL A 344 -3.09 -7.20 9.31
N ARG A 345 -2.23 -6.29 9.81
CA ARG A 345 -2.61 -5.22 10.75
C ARG A 345 -3.03 -3.94 10.03
N VAL A 346 -2.39 -3.64 8.91
CA VAL A 346 -2.68 -2.47 8.06
C VAL A 346 -2.61 -2.91 6.61
N MET A 347 -3.56 -2.46 5.80
CA MET A 347 -3.52 -2.58 4.35
C MET A 347 -4.10 -1.34 3.70
N ILE A 348 -3.23 -0.58 3.04
CA ILE A 348 -3.55 0.62 2.29
C ILE A 348 -3.07 0.40 0.86
N GLY A 349 -3.99 0.31 -0.09
CA GLY A 349 -3.68 0.10 -1.52
C GLY A 349 -3.50 1.39 -2.31
N SER A 350 -3.99 2.52 -1.78
CA SER A 350 -3.93 3.86 -2.37
C SER A 350 -4.23 4.91 -1.28
N PRO A 351 -3.86 6.19 -1.47
CA PRO A 351 -4.10 7.24 -0.46
C PRO A 351 -5.57 7.62 -0.29
N ASP A 352 -6.38 7.54 -1.35
CA ASP A 352 -7.82 7.71 -1.33
C ASP A 352 -8.44 6.69 -2.27
N TYR A 353 -9.24 5.77 -1.73
CA TYR A 353 -9.90 4.72 -2.51
C TYR A 353 -10.95 5.26 -3.49
N PHE A 354 -11.60 6.37 -3.13
CA PHE A 354 -12.73 6.91 -3.90
C PHE A 354 -12.31 7.95 -4.93
N ASP A 355 -11.04 8.35 -4.93
CA ASP A 355 -10.50 9.25 -5.94
C ASP A 355 -10.27 8.53 -7.27
N SER A 356 -11.21 8.69 -8.20
CA SER A 356 -11.09 8.13 -9.54
C SER A 356 -9.98 8.79 -10.38
N SER A 357 -9.53 10.00 -10.04
CA SER A 357 -8.53 10.72 -10.84
C SER A 357 -7.13 10.10 -10.70
N THR A 358 -6.84 9.50 -9.55
CA THR A 358 -5.58 8.81 -9.24
C THR A 358 -5.73 7.29 -9.26
N SER A 359 -6.83 6.78 -9.84
CA SER A 359 -7.17 5.34 -9.84
C SER A 359 -7.20 4.73 -8.43
N GLY A 360 -7.79 5.44 -7.47
CA GLY A 360 -7.83 5.08 -6.05
C GLY A 360 -8.31 3.66 -5.73
N ALA A 361 -9.22 3.10 -6.52
CA ALA A 361 -9.71 1.73 -6.31
C ALA A 361 -8.67 0.64 -6.65
N VAL A 362 -7.55 0.99 -7.30
CA VAL A 362 -6.46 0.04 -7.59
C VAL A 362 -5.71 -0.27 -6.30
N ASN A 363 -5.72 -1.54 -5.89
CA ASN A 363 -4.98 -1.99 -4.72
C ASN A 363 -3.51 -2.26 -5.09
N ALA A 364 -2.63 -1.29 -4.84
CA ALA A 364 -1.20 -1.45 -5.13
C ALA A 364 -0.50 -2.46 -4.19
N THR A 365 -1.14 -2.93 -3.11
CA THR A 365 -0.56 -4.02 -2.29
C THR A 365 -0.51 -5.36 -3.02
N LEU A 366 -1.38 -5.54 -4.02
CA LEU A 366 -1.52 -6.78 -4.81
C LEU A 366 -1.00 -6.62 -6.24
N THR A 367 -0.92 -5.38 -6.71
CA THR A 367 -0.48 -5.08 -8.08
C THR A 367 0.98 -5.47 -8.24
N LEU A 368 1.30 -6.13 -9.35
CA LEU A 368 2.67 -6.49 -9.67
C LEU A 368 3.44 -5.24 -10.07
N ARG A 369 4.54 -4.97 -9.36
CA ARG A 369 5.41 -3.81 -9.55
C ARG A 369 6.87 -4.23 -9.43
N GLN A 370 7.79 -3.45 -10.01
CA GLN A 370 9.20 -3.79 -9.97
C GLN A 370 9.79 -3.40 -8.60
N PRO A 371 10.27 -4.36 -7.78
CA PRO A 371 10.72 -4.10 -6.40
C PRO A 371 12.12 -3.46 -6.32
N GLY A 372 12.80 -3.28 -7.46
CA GLY A 372 14.16 -2.79 -7.49
C GLY A 372 15.12 -3.62 -6.62
N SER A 373 16.02 -2.92 -5.92
CA SER A 373 16.98 -3.52 -4.99
C SER A 373 16.38 -4.21 -3.75
N ALA A 374 15.06 -4.17 -3.54
CA ALA A 374 14.43 -4.85 -2.41
C ALA A 374 14.47 -6.40 -2.53
N LEU A 375 14.87 -6.95 -3.68
CA LEU A 375 15.11 -8.40 -3.82
C LEU A 375 16.50 -8.86 -3.37
N LYS A 376 17.47 -7.95 -3.20
CA LYS A 376 18.86 -8.31 -2.85
C LYS A 376 18.97 -9.20 -1.61
N PRO A 377 18.21 -8.98 -0.50
CA PRO A 377 18.29 -9.88 0.66
C PRO A 377 18.08 -11.36 0.31
N ILE A 378 17.25 -11.69 -0.69
CA ILE A 378 17.03 -13.07 -1.15
C ILE A 378 18.29 -13.62 -1.83
N THR A 379 18.97 -12.82 -2.66
CA THR A 379 20.27 -13.18 -3.28
C THR A 379 21.31 -13.49 -2.22
N TYR A 380 21.44 -12.62 -1.22
CA TYR A 380 22.44 -12.79 -0.16
C TYR A 380 22.09 -13.96 0.77
N ALA A 381 20.81 -14.16 1.11
CA ALA A 381 20.37 -15.32 1.89
C ALA A 381 20.68 -16.63 1.15
N THR A 382 20.44 -16.66 -0.17
CA THR A 382 20.77 -17.79 -1.03
C THR A 382 22.27 -18.04 -1.07
N ALA A 383 23.08 -16.99 -1.19
CA ALA A 383 24.54 -17.10 -1.15
C ALA A 383 25.05 -17.65 0.19
N PHE A 384 24.53 -17.16 1.31
CA PHE A 384 24.94 -17.66 2.64
C PHE A 384 24.57 -19.13 2.85
N ALA A 385 23.49 -19.60 2.22
CA ALA A 385 23.15 -21.03 2.19
C ALA A 385 24.13 -21.87 1.36
N GLN A 386 24.86 -21.26 0.43
CA GLN A 386 25.87 -21.90 -0.42
C GLN A 386 27.31 -21.75 0.10
N GLY A 387 27.51 -21.25 1.33
CA GLY A 387 28.83 -21.17 1.96
C GLY A 387 29.46 -19.78 1.97
N TYR A 388 28.83 -18.78 1.35
CA TYR A 388 29.27 -17.39 1.46
C TYR A 388 29.03 -16.85 2.88
N SER A 389 29.69 -15.75 3.23
CA SER A 389 29.55 -15.10 4.54
C SER A 389 29.45 -13.58 4.38
N PRO A 390 28.98 -12.85 5.42
CA PRO A 390 29.00 -11.39 5.39
C PRO A 390 30.40 -10.79 5.17
N ALA A 391 31.47 -11.50 5.57
CA ALA A 391 32.85 -11.12 5.31
C ALA A 391 33.41 -11.61 3.97
N THR A 392 32.63 -12.26 3.10
CA THR A 392 33.14 -12.59 1.77
C THR A 392 33.42 -11.29 1.02
N MET A 393 34.66 -11.10 0.55
CA MET A 393 35.04 -9.94 -0.24
C MET A 393 34.67 -10.15 -1.71
N MET A 394 34.09 -9.12 -2.33
CA MET A 394 33.90 -9.04 -3.77
C MET A 394 34.33 -7.66 -4.29
N ALA A 395 34.94 -7.62 -5.47
CA ALA A 395 35.31 -6.36 -6.11
C ALA A 395 34.07 -5.68 -6.73
N ASP A 396 33.70 -4.51 -6.21
CA ASP A 396 32.76 -3.57 -6.80
C ASP A 396 33.48 -2.70 -7.83
N VAL A 397 33.64 -3.23 -9.05
CA VAL A 397 34.39 -2.63 -10.15
C VAL A 397 33.65 -2.84 -11.45
N ARG A 398 33.91 -2.00 -12.46
CA ARG A 398 33.24 -2.08 -13.77
C ARG A 398 33.29 -3.50 -14.32
N THR A 399 32.12 -4.14 -14.39
CA THR A 399 31.98 -5.53 -14.80
C THR A 399 30.90 -5.65 -15.86
N SER A 400 31.21 -6.36 -16.94
CA SER A 400 30.25 -6.70 -17.99
C SER A 400 29.91 -8.18 -17.92
N PHE A 401 28.62 -8.48 -17.91
CA PHE A 401 28.06 -9.81 -17.95
C PHE A 401 27.51 -10.10 -19.35
N LEU A 402 27.42 -11.36 -19.72
CA LEU A 402 26.78 -11.76 -20.97
C LEU A 402 25.36 -12.23 -20.66
N THR A 403 24.34 -11.59 -21.25
CA THR A 403 22.96 -12.09 -21.12
C THR A 403 22.77 -13.38 -21.89
N ARG A 404 21.64 -14.08 -21.68
CA ARG A 404 21.29 -15.30 -22.43
C ARG A 404 21.21 -15.04 -23.94
N GLU A 405 20.90 -13.81 -24.33
CA GLU A 405 20.81 -13.34 -25.71
C GLU A 405 22.18 -12.96 -26.31
N GLY A 406 23.27 -13.10 -25.55
CA GLY A 406 24.61 -12.73 -25.99
C GLY A 406 24.89 -11.23 -25.97
N ILE A 407 24.05 -10.44 -25.30
CA ILE A 407 24.18 -8.98 -25.20
C ILE A 407 25.02 -8.65 -23.96
N PRO A 408 26.00 -7.73 -24.03
CA PRO A 408 26.71 -7.27 -22.85
C PRO A 408 25.80 -6.46 -21.95
N TYR A 409 25.72 -6.83 -20.67
CA TYR A 409 25.02 -6.13 -19.60
C TYR A 409 26.03 -5.65 -18.57
N ALA A 410 26.12 -4.34 -18.35
CA ALA A 410 27.02 -3.75 -17.36
C ALA A 410 26.20 -2.93 -16.35
N PRO A 411 25.91 -3.47 -15.15
CA PRO A 411 25.21 -2.72 -14.11
C PRO A 411 26.09 -1.59 -13.58
N ILE A 412 25.46 -0.51 -13.10
CA ILE A 412 26.11 0.64 -12.48
C ILE A 412 25.51 0.82 -11.08
N ASN A 413 26.32 1.25 -10.12
CA ASN A 413 25.84 1.62 -8.79
C ASN A 413 25.02 2.91 -8.83
N TYR A 414 24.18 3.11 -7.83
CA TYR A 414 23.29 4.26 -7.77
C TYR A 414 24.04 5.60 -7.65
N ASP A 415 25.18 5.59 -6.98
CA ASP A 415 26.10 6.74 -6.86
C ASP A 415 27.00 6.96 -8.09
N TYR A 416 26.88 6.11 -9.11
CA TYR A 416 27.72 6.11 -10.32
C TYR A 416 29.21 5.88 -10.06
N THR A 417 29.58 5.34 -8.88
CA THR A 417 30.96 5.05 -8.50
C THR A 417 31.20 3.55 -8.31
N TYR A 418 32.47 3.17 -8.29
CA TYR A 418 32.95 1.82 -8.00
C TYR A 418 33.79 1.87 -6.74
N HIS A 419 33.54 0.95 -5.80
CA HIS A 419 34.14 1.00 -4.46
C HIS A 419 35.31 0.02 -4.28
N GLY A 420 35.70 -0.70 -5.34
CA GLY A 420 36.77 -1.68 -5.25
C GLY A 420 36.40 -2.88 -4.37
N PRO A 421 37.37 -3.53 -3.70
CA PRO A 421 37.09 -4.64 -2.79
C PRO A 421 36.19 -4.23 -1.62
N VAL A 422 34.99 -4.81 -1.54
CA VAL A 422 34.02 -4.59 -0.46
C VAL A 422 33.54 -5.91 0.12
N LEU A 423 33.17 -5.91 1.40
CA LEU A 423 32.58 -7.10 2.03
C LEU A 423 31.09 -7.22 1.68
N LEU A 424 30.54 -8.44 1.64
CA LEU A 424 29.12 -8.65 1.36
C LEU A 424 28.20 -7.94 2.38
N ARG A 425 28.63 -7.74 3.64
CA ARG A 425 27.91 -6.86 4.59
C ARG A 425 27.70 -5.47 4.00
N GLU A 426 28.79 -4.82 3.62
CA GLU A 426 28.79 -3.44 3.14
C GLU A 426 28.03 -3.35 1.81
N ALA A 427 28.24 -4.31 0.91
CA ALA A 427 27.56 -4.36 -0.37
C ALA A 427 26.03 -4.49 -0.25
N LEU A 428 25.53 -5.29 0.70
CA LEU A 428 24.09 -5.39 0.96
C LEU A 428 23.55 -4.15 1.69
N ALA A 429 24.28 -3.69 2.72
CA ALA A 429 23.90 -2.52 3.52
C ALA A 429 23.81 -1.25 2.64
N CYS A 430 24.85 -0.96 1.88
CA CYS A 430 24.89 0.16 0.92
C CYS A 430 24.15 -0.12 -0.39
N SER A 431 23.62 -1.33 -0.58
CA SER A 431 22.85 -1.72 -1.76
C SER A 431 23.61 -1.55 -3.07
N TYR A 432 24.89 -1.94 -3.14
CA TYR A 432 25.68 -1.90 -4.37
C TYR A 432 25.14 -2.88 -5.42
N ASN A 433 24.99 -2.41 -6.66
CA ASN A 433 24.35 -3.12 -7.75
C ASN A 433 25.29 -4.15 -8.38
N VAL A 434 26.55 -3.77 -8.62
CA VAL A 434 27.51 -4.63 -9.32
C VAL A 434 27.78 -5.88 -8.51
N VAL A 435 28.04 -5.74 -7.20
CA VAL A 435 28.28 -6.88 -6.30
C VAL A 435 27.07 -7.80 -6.21
N ALA A 436 25.85 -7.24 -6.13
CA ALA A 436 24.63 -8.06 -6.12
C ALA A 436 24.47 -8.88 -7.40
N VAL A 437 24.78 -8.30 -8.57
CA VAL A 437 24.74 -9.00 -9.85
C VAL A 437 25.84 -10.06 -9.95
N LYS A 438 27.08 -9.74 -9.53
CA LYS A 438 28.17 -10.73 -9.42
C LYS A 438 27.78 -11.90 -8.54
N LEU A 439 27.17 -11.62 -7.39
CA LEU A 439 26.73 -12.65 -6.45
C LEU A 439 25.62 -13.52 -7.06
N LEU A 440 24.63 -12.93 -7.75
CA LEU A 440 23.58 -13.68 -8.45
C LEU A 440 24.16 -14.57 -9.56
N ASP A 441 25.13 -14.07 -10.32
CA ASP A 441 25.82 -14.82 -11.38
C ASP A 441 26.54 -16.05 -10.81
N GLN A 442 27.20 -15.90 -9.66
CA GLN A 442 27.90 -17.01 -8.99
C GLN A 442 26.97 -18.05 -8.37
N ILE A 443 25.89 -17.64 -7.70
CA ILE A 443 24.97 -18.56 -7.02
C ILE A 443 23.93 -19.22 -7.96
N GLY A 444 23.71 -18.60 -9.12
CA GLY A 444 22.75 -19.02 -10.13
C GLY A 444 21.33 -18.48 -9.92
N ILE A 445 20.69 -18.12 -11.04
CA ILE A 445 19.31 -17.60 -11.10
C ILE A 445 18.29 -18.62 -10.53
N ASP A 446 18.47 -19.90 -10.83
CA ASP A 446 17.54 -20.96 -10.39
C ASP A 446 17.54 -21.13 -8.86
N ALA A 447 18.71 -20.99 -8.24
CA ALA A 447 18.84 -21.05 -6.78
C ALA A 447 18.12 -19.86 -6.13
N PHE A 448 18.32 -18.65 -6.66
CA PHE A 448 17.59 -17.46 -6.22
C PHE A 448 16.07 -17.65 -6.37
N ALA A 449 15.59 -18.08 -7.55
CA ALA A 449 14.17 -18.26 -7.82
C ALA A 449 13.56 -19.34 -6.91
N SER A 450 14.31 -20.40 -6.61
CA SER A 450 13.90 -21.43 -5.65
C SER A 450 13.73 -20.87 -4.24
N THR A 451 14.69 -20.08 -3.75
CA THR A 451 14.57 -19.41 -2.44
C THR A 451 13.39 -18.43 -2.41
N ALA A 452 13.21 -17.63 -3.46
CA ALA A 452 12.08 -16.69 -3.57
C ALA A 452 10.72 -17.42 -3.51
N ARG A 453 10.56 -18.53 -4.25
CA ARG A 453 9.34 -19.35 -4.22
C ARG A 453 9.06 -19.93 -2.84
N ARG A 454 10.09 -20.46 -2.17
CA ARG A 454 9.94 -20.95 -0.79
C ARG A 454 9.52 -19.84 0.17
N LEU A 455 9.99 -18.61 -0.04
CA LEU A 455 9.56 -17.44 0.73
C LEU A 455 8.13 -16.97 0.41
N GLY A 456 7.47 -17.54 -0.59
CA GLY A 456 6.09 -17.23 -0.97
C GLY A 456 5.93 -16.31 -2.16
N ILE A 457 7.00 -15.98 -2.90
CA ILE A 457 6.90 -15.20 -4.14
C ILE A 457 6.50 -16.13 -5.28
N THR A 458 5.27 -15.98 -5.79
CA THR A 458 4.69 -16.86 -6.82
C THR A 458 4.90 -16.35 -8.25
N THR A 459 5.36 -15.11 -8.42
CA THR A 459 5.51 -14.49 -9.75
C THR A 459 6.74 -14.95 -10.53
N PHE A 460 7.65 -15.69 -9.88
CA PHE A 460 8.95 -16.10 -10.45
C PHE A 460 8.90 -17.47 -11.12
N ASP A 461 7.78 -17.80 -11.76
CA ASP A 461 7.52 -19.11 -12.38
C ASP A 461 7.90 -19.19 -13.87
N LYS A 462 8.41 -18.09 -14.45
CA LYS A 462 8.75 -17.96 -15.88
C LYS A 462 10.25 -17.77 -16.08
N PRO A 463 11.04 -18.85 -16.27
CA PRO A 463 12.49 -18.78 -16.44
C PRO A 463 12.93 -17.87 -17.59
N GLU A 464 12.12 -17.72 -18.63
CA GLU A 464 12.38 -16.85 -19.79
C GLU A 464 12.40 -15.35 -19.46
N ARG A 465 11.81 -14.94 -18.33
CA ARG A 465 11.85 -13.54 -17.85
C ARG A 465 12.99 -13.26 -16.87
N GLN A 466 13.79 -14.28 -16.57
CA GLN A 466 14.79 -14.23 -15.50
C GLN A 466 16.20 -14.12 -16.11
N GLY A 467 16.77 -12.93 -15.96
CA GLY A 467 18.17 -12.63 -16.26
C GLY A 467 18.92 -12.13 -15.02
N LEU A 468 20.17 -11.70 -15.20
CA LEU A 468 20.99 -11.20 -14.09
C LEU A 468 20.47 -9.88 -13.47
N SER A 469 19.58 -9.17 -14.15
CA SER A 469 18.85 -8.03 -13.59
C SER A 469 17.81 -8.42 -12.53
N LEU A 470 17.53 -9.71 -12.34
CA LEU A 470 16.52 -10.21 -11.39
C LEU A 470 16.79 -9.74 -9.95
N THR A 471 18.04 -9.80 -9.49
CA THR A 471 18.41 -9.32 -8.15
C THR A 471 18.25 -7.81 -7.98
N LEU A 472 18.10 -7.07 -9.08
CA LEU A 472 17.87 -5.62 -9.10
C LEU A 472 16.40 -5.28 -9.38
N GLY A 473 15.49 -6.25 -9.33
CA GLY A 473 14.06 -6.02 -9.52
C GLY A 473 13.57 -6.16 -10.95
N GLY A 474 14.31 -6.85 -11.82
CA GLY A 474 13.89 -7.09 -13.22
C GLY A 474 12.63 -7.95 -13.39
N CYS A 475 12.09 -8.52 -12.30
CA CYS A 475 10.77 -9.17 -12.28
C CYS A 475 9.86 -8.48 -11.27
N GLU A 476 8.57 -8.44 -11.60
CA GLU A 476 7.56 -7.82 -10.76
C GLU A 476 7.09 -8.76 -9.64
N VAL A 477 6.77 -8.17 -8.49
CA VAL A 477 6.20 -8.86 -7.32
C VAL A 477 5.10 -7.99 -6.73
N SER A 478 4.17 -8.60 -6.00
CA SER A 478 3.25 -7.82 -5.18
C SER A 478 3.93 -7.36 -3.88
N LEU A 479 3.48 -6.23 -3.33
CA LEU A 479 3.94 -5.78 -2.02
C LEU A 479 3.56 -6.78 -0.93
N MET A 480 2.43 -7.45 -1.07
CA MET A 480 2.00 -8.50 -0.15
C MET A 480 2.98 -9.68 -0.09
N GLU A 481 3.38 -10.23 -1.24
CA GLU A 481 4.34 -11.34 -1.28
C GLU A 481 5.72 -10.91 -0.75
N LEU A 482 6.21 -9.73 -1.16
CA LEU A 482 7.54 -9.28 -0.74
C LEU A 482 7.60 -8.97 0.76
N THR A 483 6.56 -8.33 1.31
CA THR A 483 6.47 -8.05 2.75
C THR A 483 6.39 -9.36 3.55
N ALA A 484 5.61 -10.33 3.10
CA ALA A 484 5.55 -11.65 3.72
C ALA A 484 6.91 -12.38 3.67
N ALA A 485 7.62 -12.32 2.54
CA ALA A 485 8.97 -12.87 2.40
C ALA A 485 9.96 -12.26 3.39
N TYR A 486 9.86 -10.95 3.67
CA TYR A 486 10.69 -10.28 4.68
C TYR A 486 10.35 -10.73 6.10
N GLY A 487 9.10 -11.12 6.36
CA GLY A 487 8.70 -11.68 7.65
C GLY A 487 9.41 -12.98 8.01
N ALA A 488 9.86 -13.75 7.03
CA ALA A 488 10.71 -14.91 7.27
C ALA A 488 12.07 -14.53 7.87
N TYR A 489 12.62 -13.34 7.59
CA TYR A 489 13.83 -12.87 8.25
C TYR A 489 13.53 -12.50 9.72
N ALA A 490 12.42 -11.80 9.96
CA ALA A 490 11.99 -11.37 11.29
C ALA A 490 11.70 -12.55 12.25
N ASN A 491 11.10 -13.63 11.77
CA ASN A 491 10.67 -14.77 12.59
C ASN A 491 11.67 -15.95 12.63
N GLY A 492 12.89 -15.77 12.13
CA GLY A 492 13.93 -16.82 12.18
C GLY A 492 13.78 -17.93 11.14
N GLY A 493 13.21 -17.62 9.98
CA GLY A 493 13.23 -18.43 8.77
C GLY A 493 11.95 -19.22 8.49
N TRP A 494 10.84 -18.87 9.12
CA TRP A 494 9.53 -19.51 8.90
C TRP A 494 8.73 -18.74 7.86
N ARG A 495 8.02 -19.47 6.99
CA ARG A 495 7.18 -18.86 5.96
C ARG A 495 6.04 -18.07 6.63
N VAL A 496 5.77 -16.88 6.09
CA VAL A 496 4.66 -16.03 6.55
C VAL A 496 3.57 -16.05 5.49
N HIS A 497 2.35 -16.35 5.91
CA HIS A 497 1.16 -16.38 5.06
C HIS A 497 0.24 -15.24 5.49
N PRO A 498 0.04 -14.19 4.67
CA PRO A 498 -0.86 -13.10 5.00
C PRO A 498 -2.27 -13.61 5.33
N ARG A 499 -2.78 -13.25 6.51
CA ARG A 499 -4.07 -13.67 7.03
C ARG A 499 -4.94 -12.45 7.25
N LEU A 500 -6.13 -12.43 6.64
CA LEU A 500 -7.09 -11.33 6.70
C LEU A 500 -8.20 -11.59 7.72
N ILE A 501 -8.72 -12.82 7.75
CA ILE A 501 -9.85 -13.24 8.58
C ILE A 501 -9.33 -14.04 9.78
N ASP A 502 -9.87 -13.76 10.96
CA ASP A 502 -9.65 -14.60 12.14
C ASP A 502 -10.72 -15.70 12.23
N TYR A 503 -11.99 -15.31 12.23
CA TYR A 503 -13.13 -16.22 12.16
C TYR A 503 -14.41 -15.46 11.76
N VAL A 504 -15.47 -16.21 11.47
CA VAL A 504 -16.79 -15.70 11.11
C VAL A 504 -17.85 -16.39 11.94
N GLU A 505 -18.75 -15.61 12.51
CA GLU A 505 -19.92 -16.08 13.26
C GLU A 505 -21.21 -15.85 12.46
N ASP A 506 -22.22 -16.70 12.68
CA ASP A 506 -23.60 -16.44 12.25
C ASP A 506 -24.35 -15.49 13.22
N ALA A 507 -25.62 -15.23 12.93
CA ALA A 507 -26.46 -14.34 13.75
C ALA A 507 -26.72 -14.89 15.17
N GLU A 508 -26.60 -16.21 15.35
CA GLU A 508 -26.74 -16.91 16.62
C GLU A 508 -25.43 -16.97 17.42
N GLY A 509 -24.31 -16.52 16.85
CA GLY A 509 -22.99 -16.53 17.46
C GLY A 509 -22.23 -17.85 17.34
N ASN A 510 -22.61 -18.72 16.40
CA ASN A 510 -21.85 -19.93 16.10
C ASN A 510 -20.76 -19.63 15.07
N GLU A 511 -19.54 -20.12 15.31
CA GLU A 511 -18.45 -20.03 14.33
C GLU A 511 -18.78 -20.88 13.09
N VAL A 512 -18.94 -20.22 11.94
CA VAL A 512 -19.27 -20.87 10.66
C VAL A 512 -18.06 -21.01 9.73
N TYR A 513 -17.04 -20.17 9.93
CA TYR A 513 -15.81 -20.22 9.14
C TYR A 513 -14.61 -19.73 9.94
N ARG A 514 -13.49 -20.42 9.77
CA ARG A 514 -12.16 -20.02 10.23
C ARG A 514 -11.17 -20.47 9.16
N PRO A 515 -10.33 -19.57 8.62
CA PRO A 515 -9.28 -19.97 7.70
C PRO A 515 -8.39 -21.04 8.35
N GLU A 516 -8.18 -22.17 7.66
CA GLU A 516 -7.25 -23.18 8.16
C GLU A 516 -5.82 -22.61 8.17
N PRO A 517 -5.12 -22.65 9.32
CA PRO A 517 -3.74 -22.19 9.34
C PRO A 517 -2.87 -23.12 8.48
N GLU A 518 -2.09 -22.55 7.58
CA GLU A 518 -1.09 -23.33 6.84
C GLU A 518 -0.07 -23.94 7.82
N ALA A 519 0.37 -25.16 7.52
CA ALA A 519 1.33 -25.85 8.38
C ALA A 519 2.64 -25.04 8.45
N PRO A 520 3.22 -24.82 9.64
CA PRO A 520 4.47 -24.08 9.76
C PRO A 520 5.58 -24.69 8.88
N GLU A 521 6.05 -23.92 7.91
CA GLU A 521 7.09 -24.34 6.97
C GLU A 521 8.38 -23.55 7.23
N ARG A 522 9.49 -24.27 7.47
CA ARG A 522 10.80 -23.63 7.60
C ARG A 522 11.45 -23.46 6.24
N VAL A 523 11.55 -22.21 5.79
CA VAL A 523 11.99 -21.84 4.44
C VAL A 523 13.42 -21.28 4.40
N LEU A 524 13.96 -20.87 5.53
CA LEU A 524 15.37 -20.50 5.69
C LEU A 524 15.97 -21.10 6.97
N ASP A 525 17.28 -21.32 6.97
CA ASP A 525 18.00 -21.53 8.22
C ASP A 525 17.95 -20.22 9.03
N GLY A 526 17.44 -20.28 10.25
CA GLY A 526 17.36 -19.12 11.15
C GLY A 526 18.71 -18.44 11.42
N ARG A 527 19.84 -19.15 11.30
CA ARG A 527 21.18 -18.55 11.35
C ARG A 527 21.41 -17.61 10.17
N ILE A 528 21.01 -18.01 8.97
CA ILE A 528 21.09 -17.20 7.75
C ILE A 528 20.11 -16.04 7.82
N ALA A 529 18.87 -16.29 8.25
CA ALA A 529 17.88 -15.24 8.47
C ALA A 529 18.43 -14.15 9.41
N TYR A 530 19.04 -14.57 10.52
CA TYR A 530 19.68 -13.64 11.45
C TYR A 530 20.88 -12.90 10.84
N LEU A 531 21.71 -13.53 10.01
CA LEU A 531 22.81 -12.81 9.33
C LEU A 531 22.28 -11.69 8.41
N ILE A 532 21.19 -11.95 7.67
CA ILE A 532 20.53 -10.93 6.86
C ILE A 532 19.98 -9.81 7.76
N THR A 533 19.27 -10.15 8.83
CA THR A 533 18.78 -9.17 9.80
C THR A 533 19.91 -8.35 10.41
N HIS A 534 21.03 -8.98 10.76
CA HIS A 534 22.20 -8.34 11.36
C HIS A 534 22.93 -7.39 10.39
N ILE A 535 22.82 -7.60 9.08
CA ILE A 535 23.32 -6.65 8.07
C ILE A 535 22.31 -5.52 7.87
N LEU A 536 21.03 -5.84 7.69
CA LEU A 536 19.99 -4.85 7.39
C LEU A 536 19.62 -3.95 8.58
N SER A 537 19.97 -4.34 9.81
CA SER A 537 19.81 -3.53 11.03
C SER A 537 21.07 -2.78 11.45
N ASP A 538 22.16 -2.89 10.68
CA ASP A 538 23.41 -2.18 10.95
C ASP A 538 23.38 -0.81 10.27
N ASP A 539 23.22 0.25 11.06
CA ASP A 539 23.21 1.62 10.56
C ASP A 539 24.62 2.08 10.16
N GLU A 540 25.67 1.65 10.85
CA GLU A 540 27.06 2.00 10.51
C GLU A 540 27.45 1.46 9.13
N ALA A 541 27.06 0.22 8.82
CA ALA A 541 27.29 -0.37 7.50
C ALA A 541 26.52 0.34 6.37
N ARG A 542 25.45 1.09 6.70
CA ARG A 542 24.61 1.84 5.75
C ARG A 542 25.11 3.27 5.49
N VAL A 543 25.90 3.84 6.42
CA VAL A 543 26.38 5.23 6.35
C VAL A 543 27.02 5.61 5.01
N PRO A 544 27.87 4.79 4.36
CA PRO A 544 28.52 5.19 3.12
C PRO A 544 27.53 5.53 1.99
N ALA A 545 26.37 4.88 1.95
CA ALA A 545 25.35 5.13 0.92
C ALA A 545 24.27 6.13 1.37
N PHE A 546 23.87 6.11 2.65
CA PHE A 546 22.69 6.84 3.11
C PHE A 546 22.99 7.98 4.09
N GLY A 547 24.23 8.10 4.56
CA GLY A 547 24.61 9.03 5.62
C GLY A 547 24.11 8.62 7.01
N TYR A 548 24.49 9.41 8.02
CA TYR A 548 23.99 9.27 9.38
C TYR A 548 22.56 9.83 9.51
N GLY A 549 21.72 9.24 10.37
CA GLY A 549 20.37 9.76 10.60
C GLY A 549 19.42 9.60 9.42
N SER A 550 19.66 8.58 8.58
CA SER A 550 18.82 8.33 7.40
C SER A 550 17.38 7.98 7.82
N ALA A 551 16.42 8.06 6.89
CA ALA A 551 15.04 7.66 7.13
C ALA A 551 14.88 6.17 7.55
N LEU A 552 15.91 5.35 7.37
CA LEU A 552 15.92 3.94 7.78
C LEU A 552 16.34 3.72 9.24
N GLU A 553 16.86 4.75 9.91
CA GLU A 553 17.28 4.71 11.31
C GLU A 553 16.05 4.95 12.21
N LEU A 554 15.82 4.06 13.17
CA LEU A 554 14.76 4.17 14.17
C LEU A 554 15.39 4.19 15.57
N PRO A 555 14.73 4.75 16.60
CA PRO A 555 15.25 4.77 17.97
C PRO A 555 15.26 3.39 18.66
N PHE A 556 14.98 2.33 17.91
CA PHE A 556 14.97 0.94 18.35
C PHE A 556 15.42 0.02 17.20
N PRO A 557 15.86 -1.22 17.50
CA PRO A 557 16.38 -2.13 16.48
C PRO A 557 15.34 -2.42 15.38
N ALA A 558 15.68 -2.04 14.15
CA ALA A 558 14.90 -2.33 12.96
C ALA A 558 15.83 -2.67 11.81
N ALA A 559 15.41 -3.61 10.97
CA ALA A 559 16.10 -3.97 9.75
C ALA A 559 15.31 -3.44 8.56
N ALA A 560 15.96 -2.82 7.58
CA ALA A 560 15.25 -2.27 6.43
C ALA A 560 16.03 -2.40 5.13
N LYS A 561 15.31 -2.45 4.02
CA LYS A 561 15.87 -2.43 2.67
C LYS A 561 15.01 -1.58 1.74
N THR A 562 15.68 -0.70 1.01
CA THR A 562 15.11 0.12 -0.05
C THR A 562 15.14 -0.57 -1.41
N GLY A 563 14.21 -0.19 -2.28
CA GLY A 563 14.16 -0.53 -3.69
C GLY A 563 13.77 0.68 -4.54
N THR A 564 14.42 0.84 -5.69
CA THR A 564 14.17 1.93 -6.64
C THR A 564 14.37 1.39 -8.05
N THR A 565 13.45 1.68 -8.95
CA THR A 565 13.61 1.36 -10.37
C THR A 565 14.38 2.46 -11.10
N THR A 566 15.08 2.09 -12.18
CA THR A 566 15.92 3.03 -12.95
C THR A 566 15.10 4.08 -13.72
N ASP A 567 13.82 3.82 -13.94
CA ASP A 567 12.87 4.72 -14.61
C ASP A 567 12.00 5.53 -13.64
N TRP A 568 12.32 5.49 -12.34
CA TRP A 568 11.66 6.29 -11.30
C TRP A 568 10.15 6.04 -11.18
N ARG A 569 9.70 4.84 -11.54
CA ARG A 569 8.29 4.44 -11.47
C ARG A 569 7.89 3.83 -10.14
N ASP A 570 8.79 3.05 -9.54
CA ASP A 570 8.52 2.32 -8.32
C ASP A 570 9.58 2.58 -7.25
N ASN A 571 9.12 3.03 -6.09
CA ASN A 571 9.91 3.21 -4.89
C ASN A 571 9.41 2.29 -3.78
N TRP A 572 10.33 1.62 -3.12
CA TRP A 572 10.02 0.62 -2.11
C TRP A 572 10.87 0.83 -0.86
N THR A 573 10.26 0.55 0.29
CA THR A 573 10.99 0.26 1.53
C THR A 573 10.27 -0.87 2.22
N VAL A 574 11.00 -1.97 2.48
CA VAL A 574 10.49 -3.08 3.28
C VAL A 574 11.41 -3.24 4.48
N GLY A 575 10.83 -3.22 5.66
CA GLY A 575 11.59 -3.32 6.90
C GLY A 575 10.78 -3.92 8.03
N TYR A 576 11.46 -4.35 9.09
CA TYR A 576 10.87 -5.14 10.14
C TYR A 576 11.59 -4.94 11.48
N THR A 577 10.84 -5.19 12.55
CA THR A 577 11.33 -5.40 13.90
C THR A 577 11.16 -6.87 14.25
N SER A 578 11.39 -7.26 15.51
CA SER A 578 11.05 -8.59 15.99
C SER A 578 9.53 -8.83 16.11
N GLU A 579 8.72 -7.78 16.04
CA GLU A 579 7.27 -7.82 16.31
C GLU A 579 6.41 -7.52 15.07
N LEU A 580 6.90 -6.74 14.10
CA LEU A 580 6.14 -6.33 12.90
C LEU A 580 7.02 -6.25 11.65
N VAL A 581 6.40 -6.44 10.48
CA VAL A 581 7.01 -6.26 9.16
C VAL A 581 6.16 -5.28 8.36
N THR A 582 6.79 -4.24 7.83
CA THR A 582 6.12 -3.19 7.08
C THR A 582 6.74 -3.06 5.71
N GLY A 583 5.90 -3.16 4.67
CA GLY A 583 6.23 -2.82 3.31
C GLY A 583 5.54 -1.53 2.90
N VAL A 584 6.28 -0.64 2.24
CA VAL A 584 5.78 0.58 1.64
C VAL A 584 6.18 0.63 0.18
N TRP A 585 5.21 0.96 -0.68
CA TRP A 585 5.41 1.30 -2.09
C TRP A 585 4.94 2.73 -2.36
N VAL A 586 5.64 3.44 -3.23
CA VAL A 586 5.29 4.78 -3.72
C VAL A 586 5.51 4.82 -5.22
N GLY A 587 4.55 5.38 -5.96
CA GLY A 587 4.55 5.42 -7.42
C GLY A 587 3.21 5.92 -7.97
N ASN A 588 2.95 5.68 -9.25
CA ASN A 588 1.68 6.05 -9.90
C ASN A 588 0.95 4.81 -10.43
N ALA A 589 -0.36 4.76 -10.21
CA ALA A 589 -1.21 3.63 -10.59
C ALA A 589 -1.19 3.37 -12.11
N ASP A 590 -1.11 4.42 -12.91
CA ASP A 590 -1.00 4.40 -14.38
C ASP A 590 0.42 4.14 -14.92
N ASN A 591 1.40 3.95 -14.01
CA ASN A 591 2.80 3.69 -14.33
C ASN A 591 3.55 4.89 -14.95
N GLU A 592 3.04 6.11 -14.78
CA GLU A 592 3.81 7.32 -15.09
C GLU A 592 5.00 7.48 -14.12
N PRO A 593 6.17 7.93 -14.63
CA PRO A 593 7.36 8.11 -13.79
C PRO A 593 7.18 9.27 -12.80
N MET A 594 7.73 9.10 -11.61
CA MET A 594 7.96 10.18 -10.65
C MET A 594 9.19 10.99 -11.06
N LEU A 595 9.37 12.15 -10.43
CA LEU A 595 10.49 13.06 -10.72
C LEU A 595 11.43 13.14 -9.51
N GLY A 596 12.66 12.63 -9.62
CA GLY A 596 13.68 12.82 -8.57
C GLY A 596 13.38 12.17 -7.20
N VAL A 597 12.45 11.22 -7.14
CA VAL A 597 12.07 10.51 -5.89
C VAL A 597 12.63 9.10 -5.90
N SER A 598 13.44 8.75 -4.91
CA SER A 598 13.99 7.40 -4.75
C SER A 598 13.35 6.67 -3.57
N GLY A 599 13.75 5.42 -3.32
CA GLY A 599 13.29 4.65 -2.17
C GLY A 599 13.56 5.34 -0.84
N ILE A 600 14.69 6.05 -0.71
CA ILE A 600 15.07 6.75 0.53
C ILE A 600 14.31 8.07 0.74
N SER A 601 13.86 8.74 -0.33
CA SER A 601 13.11 10.01 -0.24
C SER A 601 11.60 9.86 -0.36
N GLY A 602 11.11 8.75 -0.95
CA GLY A 602 9.69 8.47 -1.13
C GLY A 602 9.14 7.50 -0.09
N ALA A 603 9.50 6.21 -0.20
CA ALA A 603 8.91 5.14 0.61
C ALA A 603 9.48 5.08 2.05
N ALA A 604 10.77 5.39 2.24
CA ALA A 604 11.42 5.26 3.55
C ALA A 604 10.86 6.21 4.64
N PRO A 605 10.56 7.49 4.37
CA PRO A 605 9.95 8.37 5.38
C PRO A 605 8.56 7.91 5.84
N ILE A 606 7.77 7.35 4.92
CA ILE A 606 6.47 6.75 5.26
C ILE A 606 6.69 5.51 6.11
N TRP A 607 7.62 4.64 5.72
CA TRP A 607 7.98 3.44 6.49
C TRP A 607 8.44 3.79 7.90
N HIS A 608 9.29 4.81 8.05
CA HIS A 608 9.79 5.29 9.33
C HIS A 608 8.66 5.68 10.27
N ASP A 609 7.78 6.57 9.83
CA ASP A 609 6.70 7.09 10.66
C ASP A 609 5.68 6.00 10.99
N VAL A 610 5.35 5.11 10.04
CA VAL A 610 4.47 3.97 10.29
C VAL A 610 5.08 3.02 11.31
N MET A 611 6.36 2.67 11.17
CA MET A 611 7.05 1.79 12.11
C MET A 611 7.17 2.42 13.50
N TYR A 612 7.49 3.72 13.57
CA TYR A 612 7.57 4.45 14.83
C TYR A 612 6.21 4.47 15.54
N SER A 613 5.13 4.83 14.83
CA SER A 613 3.78 4.88 15.39
C SER A 613 3.18 3.51 15.71
N ALA A 614 3.60 2.45 15.01
CA ALA A 614 3.17 1.08 15.28
C ALA A 614 3.73 0.50 16.59
N HIS A 615 4.74 1.14 17.19
CA HIS A 615 5.41 0.68 18.39
C HIS A 615 5.20 1.67 19.55
N GLU A 616 4.21 1.40 20.42
CA GLU A 616 4.01 2.17 21.66
C GLU A 616 5.22 2.11 22.60
N ARG A 617 6.00 1.03 22.51
CA ARG A 617 7.25 0.80 23.24
C ARG A 617 8.30 0.23 22.29
N ALA A 618 9.57 0.38 22.66
CA ALA A 618 10.65 -0.26 21.91
C ALA A 618 10.42 -1.79 21.82
N PRO A 619 10.44 -2.37 20.61
CA PRO A 619 10.35 -3.81 20.42
C PRO A 619 11.57 -4.52 20.99
N SER A 620 11.44 -5.84 21.18
CA SER A 620 12.57 -6.66 21.62
C SER A 620 13.67 -6.69 20.56
N ALA A 621 14.94 -6.80 20.98
CA ALA A 621 16.04 -7.01 20.06
C ALA A 621 15.90 -8.35 19.29
N PHE A 622 16.48 -8.43 18.10
CA PHE A 622 16.50 -9.66 17.31
C PHE A 622 17.24 -10.77 18.07
N SER A 623 16.62 -11.95 18.19
CA SER A 623 17.19 -13.08 18.92
C SER A 623 18.27 -13.78 18.09
N ARG A 624 19.52 -13.75 18.55
CA ARG A 624 20.64 -14.46 17.91
C ARG A 624 20.50 -15.98 18.11
N PRO A 625 20.41 -16.78 17.04
CA PRO A 625 20.36 -18.23 17.15
C PRO A 625 21.74 -18.82 17.53
N ASN A 626 21.72 -20.01 18.14
CA ASN A 626 22.93 -20.79 18.39
C ASN A 626 23.62 -21.21 17.08
N GLY A 627 24.92 -21.49 17.15
CA GLY A 627 25.71 -21.94 15.98
C GLY A 627 26.27 -20.82 15.11
N LEU A 628 26.14 -19.56 15.56
CA LEU A 628 26.85 -18.41 15.00
C LEU A 628 28.07 -18.07 15.86
N VAL A 629 29.22 -17.87 15.23
CA VAL A 629 30.47 -17.45 15.89
C VAL A 629 30.86 -16.04 15.46
N GLU A 630 31.44 -15.26 16.37
CA GLU A 630 32.02 -13.95 16.05
C GLU A 630 33.52 -14.12 15.85
N VAL A 631 34.03 -13.66 14.71
CA VAL A 631 35.46 -13.78 14.34
C VAL A 631 35.98 -12.41 13.93
N THR A 632 37.20 -12.08 14.37
CA THR A 632 37.92 -10.90 13.90
C THR A 632 38.57 -11.21 12.55
N VAL A 633 38.26 -10.42 11.54
CA VAL A 633 38.74 -10.54 10.16
C VAL A 633 39.45 -9.26 9.70
N CYS A 634 40.30 -9.36 8.69
CA CYS A 634 40.82 -8.19 7.99
C CYS A 634 39.68 -7.45 7.30
N ALA A 635 39.62 -6.13 7.50
CA ALA A 635 38.52 -5.29 7.03
C ALA A 635 38.34 -5.25 5.51
N VAL A 636 39.40 -5.54 4.73
CA VAL A 636 39.35 -5.52 3.26
C VAL A 636 39.16 -6.93 2.71
N SER A 637 40.00 -7.90 3.12
CA SER A 637 39.96 -9.25 2.54
C SER A 637 38.86 -10.14 3.09
N GLY A 638 38.39 -9.88 4.32
CA GLY A 638 37.46 -10.76 5.03
C GLY A 638 38.05 -12.05 5.60
N GLU A 639 39.32 -12.34 5.33
CA GLU A 639 40.09 -13.44 5.91
C GLU A 639 40.59 -13.14 7.34
N LEU A 640 41.15 -14.13 8.05
CA LEU A 640 41.77 -13.90 9.36
C LEU A 640 42.90 -12.86 9.23
N PRO A 641 43.03 -11.88 10.14
CA PRO A 641 44.04 -10.84 10.00
C PRO A 641 45.46 -11.41 10.08
N GLY A 642 46.29 -11.05 9.10
CA GLY A 642 47.73 -11.30 9.12
C GLY A 642 48.48 -10.20 9.88
N ALA A 643 49.78 -10.39 10.09
CA ALA A 643 50.65 -9.42 10.78
C ALA A 643 50.77 -8.06 10.08
N ALA A 644 50.39 -7.97 8.81
CA ALA A 644 50.39 -6.73 8.02
C ALA A 644 49.00 -6.08 7.93
N CYS A 645 47.95 -6.68 8.47
CA CYS A 645 46.60 -6.09 8.43
C CYS A 645 46.48 -4.96 9.46
N ALA A 646 46.32 -3.72 8.99
CA ALA A 646 46.14 -2.56 9.86
C ALA A 646 44.72 -2.44 10.43
N HIS A 647 43.71 -2.84 9.66
CA HIS A 647 42.31 -2.69 10.04
C HIS A 647 41.64 -4.05 10.13
N HIS A 648 41.02 -4.28 11.28
CA HIS A 648 40.26 -5.48 11.56
C HIS A 648 38.82 -5.11 11.86
N LYS A 649 37.90 -6.00 11.53
CA LYS A 649 36.48 -5.89 11.88
C LYS A 649 36.03 -7.19 12.52
N LYS A 650 35.02 -7.12 13.37
CA LYS A 650 34.33 -8.31 13.89
C LYS A 650 33.18 -8.63 12.96
N GLU A 651 33.01 -9.89 12.62
CA GLU A 651 31.89 -10.36 11.81
C GLU A 651 31.33 -11.68 12.34
N LEU A 652 30.04 -11.91 12.07
CA LEU A 652 29.34 -13.14 12.38
C LEU A 652 29.39 -14.15 11.22
N PHE A 653 29.64 -15.39 11.59
CA PHE A 653 29.71 -16.53 10.68
C PHE A 653 28.84 -17.67 11.18
N LEU A 654 28.29 -18.47 10.25
CA LEU A 654 27.98 -19.85 10.57
C LEU A 654 29.29 -20.52 11.03
N ALA A 655 29.25 -21.27 12.13
CA ALA A 655 30.46 -21.87 12.70
C ALA A 655 31.25 -22.70 11.69
N GLU A 656 30.55 -23.37 10.78
CA GLU A 656 31.11 -24.17 9.68
C GLU A 656 31.72 -23.34 8.53
N ASN A 657 31.38 -22.05 8.41
CA ASN A 657 31.83 -21.14 7.35
C ASN A 657 32.81 -20.08 7.86
N ALA A 658 33.27 -20.17 9.11
CA ALA A 658 34.26 -19.24 9.64
C ALA A 658 35.59 -19.34 8.85
N PRO A 659 36.28 -18.22 8.57
CA PRO A 659 37.51 -18.23 7.79
C PRO A 659 38.62 -18.99 8.51
N THR A 660 39.35 -19.82 7.77
CA THR A 660 40.50 -20.60 8.28
C THR A 660 41.83 -20.12 7.71
N THR A 661 41.81 -19.29 6.67
CA THR A 661 42.99 -18.71 6.02
C THR A 661 43.29 -17.32 6.57
N SER A 662 44.58 -16.98 6.62
CA SER A 662 45.04 -15.63 6.94
C SER A 662 45.12 -14.77 5.68
N CYS A 663 44.82 -13.49 5.84
CA CYS A 663 44.85 -12.46 4.81
C CYS A 663 46.11 -12.57 3.95
N SER A 664 45.89 -12.86 2.67
CA SER A 664 46.93 -12.85 1.64
C SER A 664 47.12 -11.47 1.00
N MET A 665 46.13 -10.57 1.12
CA MET A 665 46.15 -9.25 0.51
C MET A 665 47.14 -8.29 1.17
N HIS A 666 47.38 -8.38 2.47
CA HIS A 666 48.31 -7.49 3.18
C HIS A 666 49.54 -8.26 3.60
N ARG A 667 50.72 -7.86 3.09
CA ARG A 667 52.00 -8.50 3.43
C ARG A 667 53.05 -7.47 3.81
N TRP A 668 54.00 -7.90 4.63
CA TRP A 668 55.24 -7.15 4.84
C TRP A 668 56.23 -7.58 3.77
N GLU A 669 56.64 -6.65 2.92
CA GLU A 669 57.65 -6.89 1.89
C GLU A 669 58.94 -6.16 2.23
N VAL A 670 60.06 -6.78 1.88
CA VAL A 670 61.37 -6.14 1.93
C VAL A 670 61.62 -5.54 0.57
N LEU A 671 61.74 -4.22 0.52
CA LEU A 671 61.94 -3.47 -0.71
C LEU A 671 63.35 -2.87 -0.72
N ASP A 672 63.91 -2.70 -1.91
CA ASP A 672 65.11 -1.89 -2.12
C ASP A 672 64.79 -0.41 -1.92
N ALA A 673 65.54 0.27 -1.05
CA ALA A 673 65.38 1.69 -0.76
C ALA A 673 65.53 2.58 -1.99
N ALA A 674 66.36 2.17 -2.96
CA ALA A 674 66.68 2.94 -4.15
C ALA A 674 65.69 2.71 -5.29
N THR A 675 65.25 1.47 -5.50
CA THR A 675 64.38 1.10 -6.63
C THR A 675 62.92 0.90 -6.23
N GLY A 676 62.65 0.62 -4.95
CA GLY A 676 61.31 0.35 -4.46
C GLY A 676 60.76 -1.05 -4.80
N LEU A 677 61.52 -1.87 -5.51
CA LEU A 677 61.16 -3.23 -5.89
C LEU A 677 61.47 -4.23 -4.75
N VAL A 678 60.96 -5.46 -4.84
CA VAL A 678 61.29 -6.52 -3.87
C VAL A 678 62.81 -6.69 -3.82
N ALA A 679 63.37 -6.62 -2.62
CA ALA A 679 64.80 -6.76 -2.40
C ALA A 679 65.25 -8.17 -2.80
N THR A 680 66.28 -8.24 -3.65
CA THR A 680 66.94 -9.51 -3.97
C THR A 680 67.73 -10.00 -2.75
N ALA A 681 68.00 -11.31 -2.69
CA ALA A 681 68.72 -11.93 -1.57
C ALA A 681 70.10 -11.28 -1.29
N ASP A 682 70.72 -10.71 -2.33
CA ASP A 682 72.05 -10.12 -2.31
C ASP A 682 72.07 -8.62 -1.95
N LEU A 683 70.90 -7.98 -1.79
CA LEU A 683 70.83 -6.55 -1.48
C LEU A 683 71.40 -6.26 -0.07
N PRO A 684 72.32 -5.30 0.12
CA PRO A 684 72.84 -4.95 1.45
C PRO A 684 71.73 -4.57 2.43
N GLU A 685 71.86 -4.95 3.71
CA GLU A 685 70.82 -4.72 4.73
C GLU A 685 70.49 -3.22 4.91
N GLU A 686 71.50 -2.36 4.79
CA GLU A 686 71.38 -0.89 4.82
C GLU A 686 70.58 -0.29 3.65
N GLN A 687 70.29 -1.07 2.61
CA GLN A 687 69.47 -0.69 1.46
C GLN A 687 68.10 -1.38 1.48
N ARG A 688 67.78 -2.19 2.50
CA ARG A 688 66.50 -2.87 2.64
C ARG A 688 65.53 -2.02 3.46
N VAL A 689 64.33 -1.83 2.96
CA VAL A 689 63.22 -1.12 3.63
C VAL A 689 62.05 -2.07 3.77
N TYR A 690 61.57 -2.26 4.99
CA TYR A 690 60.40 -3.09 5.24
C TYR A 690 59.15 -2.25 5.10
N ARG A 691 58.28 -2.63 4.16
CA ARG A 691 57.05 -1.92 3.87
C ARG A 691 55.83 -2.82 3.99
N ARG A 692 54.73 -2.25 4.49
CA ARG A 692 53.40 -2.87 4.30
C ARG A 692 52.97 -2.67 2.86
N VAL A 693 52.56 -3.76 2.23
CA VAL A 693 52.14 -3.82 0.83
C VAL A 693 50.76 -4.45 0.72
N THR A 694 49.86 -3.81 -0.03
CA THR A 694 48.53 -4.33 -0.33
C THR A 694 48.48 -4.86 -1.77
N PHE A 695 48.23 -6.17 -1.91
CA PHE A 695 48.02 -6.87 -3.17
C PHE A 695 46.53 -6.84 -3.52
N TRP A 696 46.20 -6.09 -4.57
CA TRP A 696 44.83 -5.97 -5.04
C TRP A 696 44.42 -7.17 -5.90
N PRO A 697 43.16 -7.65 -5.78
CA PRO A 697 42.62 -8.67 -6.67
C PRO A 697 42.78 -8.27 -8.14
N SER A 698 43.01 -9.24 -9.02
CA SER A 698 43.29 -8.97 -10.44
C SER A 698 42.19 -8.17 -11.13
N ASP A 699 40.92 -8.40 -10.75
CA ASP A 699 39.78 -7.67 -11.29
C ASP A 699 39.65 -6.25 -10.71
N ALA A 700 40.28 -5.96 -9.57
CA ALA A 700 40.30 -4.64 -8.95
C ALA A 700 41.52 -3.77 -9.34
N LEU A 701 42.49 -4.30 -10.10
CA LEU A 701 43.72 -3.57 -10.44
C LEU A 701 43.48 -2.29 -11.25
N ALA A 702 42.58 -2.32 -12.24
CA ALA A 702 42.29 -1.15 -13.05
C ALA A 702 41.71 -0.01 -12.19
N TRP A 703 40.74 -0.35 -11.34
CA TRP A 703 40.16 0.56 -10.36
C TRP A 703 41.21 1.10 -9.38
N ALA A 704 42.05 0.22 -8.81
CA ALA A 704 43.10 0.65 -7.89
C ALA A 704 44.11 1.60 -8.57
N GLY A 705 44.38 1.41 -9.87
CA GLY A 705 45.19 2.35 -10.66
C GLY A 705 44.53 3.71 -10.85
N GLU A 706 43.23 3.72 -11.15
CA GLU A 706 42.43 4.94 -11.30
C GLU A 706 42.33 5.75 -10.00
N GLU A 707 42.19 5.06 -8.86
CA GLU A 707 42.15 5.65 -7.51
C GLU A 707 43.54 6.06 -6.98
N GLY A 708 44.61 5.84 -7.75
CA GLY A 708 45.99 6.13 -7.30
C GLY A 708 46.49 5.20 -6.19
N LEU A 709 45.82 4.06 -6.00
CA LEU A 709 46.17 2.98 -5.07
C LEU A 709 47.20 2.00 -5.65
N ILE A 710 47.90 2.41 -6.71
CA ILE A 710 48.98 1.67 -7.38
C ILE A 710 50.09 2.67 -7.72
N GLU A 711 51.34 2.35 -7.38
CA GLU A 711 52.48 3.12 -7.89
C GLU A 711 52.82 2.72 -9.35
N PRO A 712 52.89 3.66 -10.32
CA PRO A 712 53.01 3.36 -11.75
C PRO A 712 54.27 2.59 -12.22
N SER A 713 55.24 2.33 -11.33
CA SER A 713 56.55 1.78 -11.69
C SER A 713 56.97 0.52 -10.92
N ARG A 714 56.11 0.00 -10.03
CA ARG A 714 56.43 -1.16 -9.19
C ARG A 714 55.57 -2.37 -9.57
N GLU A 715 56.01 -3.11 -10.58
CA GLU A 715 55.62 -4.51 -10.73
C GLU A 715 56.48 -5.33 -9.76
N LEU A 716 55.84 -5.92 -8.74
CA LEU A 716 56.49 -6.96 -7.95
C LEU A 716 56.50 -8.22 -8.83
N GLU A 717 57.68 -8.75 -9.14
CA GLU A 717 57.82 -9.93 -10.02
C GLU A 717 56.91 -11.07 -9.55
N GLY A 718 55.91 -11.42 -10.35
CA GLY A 718 55.15 -12.68 -10.23
C GLY A 718 53.74 -12.62 -9.61
N GLU A 719 53.31 -11.58 -8.89
CA GLU A 719 52.04 -11.62 -8.13
C GLU A 719 51.18 -10.33 -8.11
N GLY A 720 51.34 -9.43 -9.08
CA GLY A 720 50.41 -8.31 -9.26
C GLY A 720 50.77 -7.03 -8.49
N VAL A 721 50.15 -5.94 -8.92
CA VAL A 721 50.56 -4.56 -8.61
C VAL A 721 50.07 -4.13 -7.22
N ALA A 722 50.88 -3.36 -6.49
CA ALA A 722 50.64 -3.09 -5.08
C ALA A 722 50.86 -1.63 -4.64
N LEU A 723 50.15 -1.22 -3.58
CA LEU A 723 50.40 0.05 -2.87
C LEU A 723 51.32 -0.16 -1.66
N VAL A 724 52.32 0.69 -1.51
CA VAL A 724 53.26 0.71 -0.38
C VAL A 724 52.80 1.76 0.64
N ILE A 725 52.52 1.36 1.89
CA ILE A 725 51.82 2.25 2.84
C ILE A 725 52.68 2.73 4.01
N GLU A 726 53.61 1.95 4.58
CA GLU A 726 54.31 2.33 5.84
C GLU A 726 55.75 1.81 5.97
N ASP A 727 56.65 2.61 6.57
CA ASP A 727 58.04 2.25 6.98
C ASP A 727 58.08 1.63 8.39
N ARG A 728 59.05 0.74 8.64
CA ARG A 728 59.17 0.02 9.92
C ARG A 728 60.02 0.72 11.00
N ASP A 729 60.51 1.94 10.78
CA ASP A 729 61.40 2.60 11.75
C ASP A 729 60.66 3.38 12.85
N ALA A 730 60.67 2.76 14.04
CA ALA A 730 60.59 3.33 15.38
C ALA A 730 59.43 4.31 15.74
N GLY A 731 58.42 3.75 16.40
CA GLY A 731 57.83 4.32 17.62
C GLY A 731 57.42 5.78 17.59
N LYS A 732 56.21 6.04 17.08
CA LYS A 732 55.29 7.07 17.56
C LYS A 732 53.88 6.67 17.16
N GLU A 733 53.09 6.29 18.16
CA GLU A 733 51.64 6.38 18.07
C GLU A 733 51.29 7.84 17.70
N THR A 734 50.59 8.00 16.59
CA THR A 734 49.47 8.94 16.39
C THR A 734 49.07 8.84 14.92
N PHE A 735 48.01 8.09 14.63
CA PHE A 735 47.12 8.39 13.50
C PHE A 735 45.71 7.96 13.91
N GLU A 736 45.03 8.87 14.61
CA GLU A 736 43.59 9.03 14.47
C GLU A 736 43.31 9.60 13.05
N LYS A 737 42.13 9.24 12.52
CA LYS A 737 41.53 9.58 11.21
C LYS A 737 41.77 8.51 10.13
N SER A 738 40.79 7.63 9.93
CA SER A 738 39.55 7.85 9.16
C SER A 738 39.81 7.59 7.67
N TRP A 739 39.21 6.52 7.16
CA TRP A 739 39.28 6.04 5.77
C TRP A 739 38.61 6.98 4.74
N PHE A 740 38.35 8.23 5.12
CA PHE A 740 37.86 9.30 4.26
C PHE A 740 38.33 10.63 4.85
N GLU A 741 39.50 11.10 4.44
CA GLU A 741 39.84 12.53 4.48
C GLU A 741 40.44 12.89 3.13
N ASP A 742 39.57 13.06 2.14
CA ASP A 742 39.93 13.89 1.00
C ASP A 742 40.21 15.29 1.55
N SER A 743 41.42 15.79 1.41
CA SER A 743 41.85 17.11 1.91
C SER A 743 41.71 18.22 0.87
N GLU A 744 41.12 17.93 -0.29
CA GLU A 744 41.04 18.84 -1.43
C GLU A 744 39.64 18.93 -2.02
N LEU A 745 39.27 20.11 -2.51
CA LEU A 745 38.07 20.35 -3.29
C LEU A 745 38.19 19.61 -4.64
N ARG A 746 37.25 18.72 -4.96
CA ARG A 746 37.34 17.89 -6.19
C ARG A 746 36.02 17.84 -6.95
N LEU A 747 36.13 17.79 -8.27
CA LEU A 747 35.04 17.40 -9.18
C LEU A 747 35.07 15.90 -9.38
N PHE A 748 33.96 15.21 -9.11
CA PHE A 748 33.81 13.78 -9.39
C PHE A 748 32.83 13.50 -10.53
N SER A 749 32.00 14.47 -10.91
CA SER A 749 31.21 14.44 -12.15
C SER A 749 31.32 15.79 -12.88
N PRO A 750 31.49 15.82 -14.21
CA PRO A 750 31.64 14.65 -15.10
C PRO A 750 33.00 13.95 -14.92
N HIS A 751 33.15 12.73 -15.45
CA HIS A 751 34.44 12.04 -15.43
C HIS A 751 35.46 12.74 -16.34
N ARG A 752 36.75 12.68 -15.97
CA ARG A 752 37.84 13.23 -16.78
C ARG A 752 37.87 12.54 -18.16
N ASN A 753 37.91 13.35 -19.20
CA ASN A 753 37.93 12.94 -20.60
C ASN A 753 36.67 12.15 -21.05
N ALA A 754 35.56 12.25 -20.32
CA ALA A 754 34.30 11.63 -20.73
C ALA A 754 33.83 12.20 -22.08
N SER A 755 33.22 11.34 -22.90
CA SER A 755 32.56 11.77 -24.13
C SER A 755 31.06 11.49 -24.06
N TYR A 756 30.26 12.53 -24.29
CA TYR A 756 28.80 12.47 -24.26
C TYR A 756 28.25 12.64 -25.69
N MET A 757 27.08 12.05 -25.94
CA MET A 757 26.42 12.12 -27.23
C MET A 757 25.02 12.70 -27.06
N ILE A 758 24.71 13.74 -27.83
CA ILE A 758 23.36 14.30 -27.90
C ILE A 758 22.57 13.49 -28.94
N THR A 759 21.42 12.95 -28.52
CA THR A 759 20.54 12.16 -29.38
C THR A 759 19.32 12.96 -29.83
N PRO A 760 18.87 12.87 -31.09
CA PRO A 760 17.63 13.50 -31.53
C PRO A 760 16.36 12.86 -30.92
N ALA A 761 16.47 11.68 -30.27
CA ALA A 761 15.34 10.96 -29.68
C ALA A 761 14.83 11.56 -28.35
N ILE A 762 15.63 12.41 -27.69
CA ILE A 762 15.29 13.07 -26.42
C ILE A 762 15.29 14.58 -26.65
N PRO A 763 14.29 15.36 -26.21
CA PRO A 763 14.34 16.81 -26.36
C PRO A 763 15.58 17.41 -25.67
N ILE A 764 16.24 18.37 -26.32
CA ILE A 764 17.54 18.90 -25.89
C ILE A 764 17.51 19.46 -24.45
N GLN A 765 16.37 20.01 -24.02
CA GLN A 765 16.22 20.53 -22.66
C GLN A 765 16.36 19.47 -21.55
N TYR A 766 16.14 18.18 -21.86
CA TYR A 766 16.24 17.07 -20.91
C TYR A 766 17.57 16.30 -21.03
N GLN A 767 18.44 16.68 -21.97
CA GLN A 767 19.75 16.07 -22.15
C GLN A 767 20.80 16.86 -21.38
N GLN A 768 21.01 16.49 -20.12
CA GLN A 768 21.89 17.18 -19.18
C GLN A 768 22.81 16.17 -18.49
N ILE A 769 23.96 16.63 -18.02
CA ILE A 769 24.88 15.84 -17.19
C ILE A 769 24.98 16.47 -15.80
N GLU A 770 25.07 15.65 -14.77
CA GLU A 770 25.34 16.16 -13.43
C GLU A 770 26.79 16.64 -13.36
N VAL A 771 26.98 17.86 -12.86
CA VAL A 771 28.28 18.37 -12.44
C VAL A 771 28.28 18.36 -10.92
N ALA A 772 29.15 17.55 -10.35
CA ALA A 772 29.15 17.27 -8.92
C ALA A 772 30.55 17.37 -8.34
N GLY A 773 30.62 18.05 -7.20
CA GLY A 773 31.82 18.27 -6.44
C GLY A 773 31.72 17.76 -5.01
N ILE A 774 32.85 17.37 -4.45
CA ILE A 774 33.00 17.13 -3.02
C ILE A 774 33.89 18.22 -2.43
N CYS A 775 33.45 18.78 -1.30
CA CYS A 775 34.29 19.61 -0.46
C CYS A 775 34.57 18.85 0.84
N PRO A 776 35.84 18.74 1.24
CA PRO A 776 36.22 18.32 2.58
C PRO A 776 35.56 19.20 3.64
N SER A 777 35.09 18.60 4.73
CA SER A 777 34.52 19.32 5.88
C SER A 777 35.53 20.27 6.54
N GLU A 778 36.84 19.99 6.37
CA GLU A 778 37.95 20.75 6.95
C GLU A 778 38.23 22.09 6.26
N LEU A 779 37.81 22.26 5.00
CA LEU A 779 38.07 23.49 4.24
C LEU A 779 37.18 24.66 4.67
N HIS A 780 36.15 24.42 5.48
CA HIS A 780 35.21 25.43 6.01
C HIS A 780 34.88 26.53 4.98
N LEU A 781 34.36 26.14 3.82
CA LEU A 781 34.10 27.09 2.73
C LEU A 781 32.81 27.89 2.97
N ALA A 782 32.85 29.20 2.69
CA ALA A 782 31.70 30.09 2.70
C ALA A 782 30.85 29.95 1.42
N GLU A 783 31.49 29.66 0.29
CA GLU A 783 30.82 29.34 -0.97
C GLU A 783 31.71 28.47 -1.87
N VAL A 784 31.07 27.70 -2.75
CA VAL A 784 31.71 26.91 -3.81
C VAL A 784 31.14 27.36 -5.14
N ARG A 785 32.00 27.66 -6.09
CA ARG A 785 31.65 28.14 -7.43
C ARG A 785 32.00 27.09 -8.47
N LEU A 786 31.08 26.77 -9.37
CA LEU A 786 31.36 26.00 -10.58
C LEU A 786 31.68 26.93 -11.73
N LEU A 787 32.86 26.75 -12.32
CA LEU A 787 33.27 27.34 -13.57
C LEU A 787 33.11 26.32 -14.69
N VAL A 788 32.46 26.73 -15.78
CA VAL A 788 32.40 25.99 -17.04
C VAL A 788 33.03 26.86 -18.13
N ASP A 789 34.06 26.34 -18.80
CA ASP A 789 34.84 27.06 -19.81
C ASP A 789 35.37 28.42 -19.31
N GLY A 790 35.73 28.47 -18.04
CA GLY A 790 36.23 29.67 -17.35
C GLY A 790 35.16 30.69 -16.95
N SER A 791 33.88 30.43 -17.24
CA SER A 791 32.75 31.28 -16.87
C SER A 791 32.02 30.72 -15.64
N LEU A 792 31.59 31.59 -14.72
CA LEU A 792 30.80 31.20 -13.56
C LEU A 792 29.44 30.65 -14.02
N TRP A 793 29.18 29.39 -13.69
CA TRP A 793 27.95 28.69 -14.01
C TRP A 793 27.00 28.60 -12.82
N HIS A 794 27.52 28.21 -11.65
CA HIS A 794 26.71 28.01 -10.45
C HIS A 794 27.48 28.35 -9.18
N THR A 795 26.79 28.71 -8.11
CA THR A 795 27.38 28.97 -6.79
C THR A 795 26.53 28.30 -5.72
N TRP A 796 27.17 27.49 -4.88
CA TRP A 796 26.57 26.85 -3.73
C TRP A 796 27.09 27.48 -2.44
N PHE A 797 26.21 27.64 -1.46
CA PHE A 797 26.56 28.12 -0.11
C PHE A 797 26.58 27.01 0.94
N ALA A 798 26.11 25.81 0.58
CA ALA A 798 26.09 24.61 1.41
C ALA A 798 26.09 23.35 0.53
N PRO A 799 26.58 22.20 1.01
CA PRO A 799 26.47 20.92 0.31
C PRO A 799 25.01 20.42 0.27
N PRO A 800 24.64 19.54 -0.68
CA PRO A 800 25.50 18.93 -1.70
C PRO A 800 25.83 19.86 -2.89
N TYR A 801 27.08 19.82 -3.37
CA TYR A 801 27.54 20.64 -4.50
C TYR A 801 27.26 19.95 -5.83
N ARG A 802 25.99 19.90 -6.20
CA ARG A 802 25.49 19.22 -7.40
C ARG A 802 24.64 20.19 -8.22
N VAL A 803 24.80 20.17 -9.54
CA VAL A 803 23.96 20.93 -10.48
C VAL A 803 23.96 20.21 -11.82
N PHE A 804 22.83 20.22 -12.53
CA PHE A 804 22.80 19.74 -13.89
C PHE A 804 23.31 20.80 -14.87
N TRP A 805 24.16 20.38 -15.80
CA TRP A 805 24.64 21.19 -16.91
C TRP A 805 24.06 20.65 -18.22
N PRO A 806 23.36 21.47 -19.02
CA PRO A 806 22.77 21.03 -20.28
C PRO A 806 23.86 20.71 -21.30
N LEU A 807 23.76 19.55 -21.95
CA LEU A 807 24.71 19.15 -22.97
C LEU A 807 24.69 20.14 -24.13
N SER A 808 25.85 20.72 -24.42
CA SER A 808 26.08 21.53 -25.62
C SER A 808 27.24 20.93 -26.41
N GLU A 809 27.17 21.00 -27.74
CA GLU A 809 28.18 20.41 -28.62
C GLU A 809 29.52 21.14 -28.49
N GLY A 810 30.61 20.39 -28.26
CA GLY A 810 31.94 20.96 -28.11
C GLY A 810 32.81 20.26 -27.06
N ALA A 811 34.01 20.79 -26.86
CA ALA A 811 34.87 20.40 -25.75
C ALA A 811 34.66 21.40 -24.61
N HIS A 812 34.42 20.88 -23.39
CA HIS A 812 34.10 21.70 -22.22
C HIS A 812 35.03 21.38 -21.06
N GLU A 813 35.42 22.41 -20.29
CA GLU A 813 36.23 22.30 -19.07
C GLU A 813 35.42 22.74 -17.83
N PHE A 814 35.32 21.87 -16.83
CA PHE A 814 34.67 22.12 -15.54
C PHE A 814 35.73 22.31 -14.46
N ARG A 815 35.50 23.27 -13.54
CA ARG A 815 36.36 23.49 -12.38
C ARG A 815 35.57 24.04 -11.19
N LEU A 816 35.88 23.60 -9.98
CA LEU A 816 35.34 24.19 -8.76
C LEU A 816 36.32 25.20 -8.16
N GLU A 817 35.79 26.30 -7.63
CA GLU A 817 36.49 27.26 -6.79
C GLU A 817 35.76 27.42 -5.46
N GLY A 818 36.38 26.95 -4.39
CA GLY A 818 35.92 27.12 -3.03
C GLY A 818 36.50 28.37 -2.39
N ILE A 819 35.69 29.19 -1.73
CA ILE A 819 36.14 30.40 -1.04
C ILE A 819 35.89 30.25 0.45
N SER A 820 36.93 30.35 1.28
CA SER A 820 36.81 30.32 2.73
C SER A 820 36.29 31.65 3.30
N PRO A 821 35.77 31.70 4.54
CA PRO A 821 35.41 32.94 5.24
C PRO A 821 36.56 33.95 5.31
N GLN A 822 37.82 33.48 5.26
CA GLN A 822 39.03 34.31 5.23
C GLN A 822 39.45 34.71 3.81
N GLN A 823 38.59 34.51 2.80
CA GLN A 823 38.81 34.83 1.38
C GLN A 823 39.96 34.04 0.73
N GLN A 824 40.30 32.85 1.25
CA GLN A 824 41.24 31.94 0.60
C GLN A 824 40.52 31.12 -0.47
N VAL A 825 41.12 31.04 -1.67
CA VAL A 825 40.55 30.31 -2.81
C VAL A 825 41.20 28.94 -2.94
N HIS A 826 40.39 27.90 -2.85
CA HIS A 826 40.74 26.51 -3.11
C HIS A 826 40.21 26.12 -4.49
N LYS A 827 41.01 25.50 -5.34
CA LYS A 827 40.58 25.12 -6.70
C LYS A 827 40.65 23.62 -6.86
N SER A 828 39.65 23.04 -7.52
CA SER A 828 39.74 21.67 -7.99
C SER A 828 40.65 21.58 -9.22
N GLU A 829 41.15 20.39 -9.47
CA GLU A 829 41.65 20.02 -10.78
C GLU A 829 40.57 20.22 -11.87
N PRO A 830 40.93 20.68 -13.08
CA PRO A 830 39.99 20.81 -14.17
C PRO A 830 39.61 19.46 -14.76
N VAL A 831 38.32 19.29 -15.06
CA VAL A 831 37.79 18.11 -15.75
C VAL A 831 37.38 18.52 -17.16
N ARG A 832 37.90 17.85 -18.18
CA ARG A 832 37.53 18.10 -19.58
C ARG A 832 36.64 16.99 -20.13
N ILE A 833 35.64 17.36 -20.92
CA ILE A 833 34.77 16.42 -21.63
C ILE A 833 34.65 16.80 -23.11
N THR A 834 34.10 15.89 -23.92
CA THR A 834 33.73 16.17 -25.32
C THR A 834 32.30 15.73 -25.61
N VAL A 835 31.46 16.64 -26.06
CA VAL A 835 30.08 16.38 -26.43
C VAL A 835 29.95 16.40 -27.95
N ARG A 836 29.35 15.35 -28.53
CA ARG A 836 29.14 15.22 -29.98
C ARG A 836 27.66 15.07 -30.30
N MET A 837 27.23 15.61 -31.43
CA MET A 837 25.92 15.28 -32.00
C MET A 837 25.95 13.90 -32.65
N SER A 838 24.95 13.06 -32.36
CA SER A 838 24.74 11.83 -33.10
C SER A 838 24.36 12.17 -34.54
N THR A 839 25.19 11.83 -35.51
CA THR A 839 24.78 11.85 -36.93
C THR A 839 23.79 10.72 -37.16
N GLU A 840 22.58 11.03 -37.59
CA GLU A 840 21.64 10.00 -38.05
C GLU A 840 22.33 9.09 -39.07
N HIS A 841 22.37 7.79 -38.78
CA HIS A 841 22.90 6.66 -39.56
C HIS A 841 24.32 6.18 -39.20
N GLY A 842 24.37 5.19 -38.30
CA GLY A 842 25.45 4.23 -38.15
C GLY A 842 24.87 2.91 -37.65
N SER A 843 24.65 1.99 -38.60
CA SER A 843 24.08 0.64 -38.50
C SER A 843 24.73 -0.27 -37.47
#